data_AF-A0A3D5M632-F1
#
_entry.id   AF-A0A3D5M632-F1
#
_cell.length_a   1.000
_cell.length_b   1.000
_cell.length_c   1.000
_cell.angle_alpha   90.00
_cell.angle_beta   90.00
_cell.angle_gamma   90.00
#
_symmetry.space_group_name_H-M   'P 1'
#
loop_
_entity.id
_entity.type
_entity.pdbx_description
1 polymer ?
#
loop_
_entity_poly.entity_id
_entity_poly.type
_entity_poly.pdbx_seq_one_letter_code
_entity_poly.pdbx_strand_id
1 'polypeptide(L)'
;MKNVKLFAGIIVFLLIGTSSKVQSQDFGPLMVSSTPLPANLSEYVLNTDKAILLGKALFWDMQAGSDGLTACATCHYSAGADTRNKNQANPGFGGSFTRLAPNQTLTHSDFPLRKLADPDEATSAVLWDSTEVIGSQGITRQEFNGVALGLNGGAEEADDCSGLPDPLHNILGLNTRQTTGRNAPHAVNAIFYVDAFWDGRARSEFNGVDPSGLGNPNAMVRKVDLDGNITPCGVTMDRAALASQSIGPPLSGVEMSGLGRNWNDLGKKMCSVVPLALQAVSPTDSVLGDLAISTGDGKGLSTSYVQMIQDAFRPEFWDSDAIFDNNGAHIGNGIPEGPNQFALMEQNFSLIWGLAVMTYESTLVSNQTPFDQYLAGNENALTPEEENGMDAFYSGGTKCSKCHSGPLLSAATWGQLNTDTDVGIGPVVAVETNADDGFGDKGFFNIGVRPSGEDIGRAGVGDQTWASRFFNGSTSSLPGPVHPDEDIIGANKNIGAFKTPTLRNVELTGPFMHNGSQATLLQVVQFYTRGGDFTHMNPGDVHKYINPIGKLNNKLPRQEAMVAFMEALTDERVRWEMAPFDHPELLLPNGHFGTSQAVAEGGVNPFEAQDDYILLPAVGAGGRSEINHPPVKGFLDTPSGAPATSAGPLGGGNLDPITELVCFEQEEKIVLNWNANTDVSSYIVEVDNGGIMGVETFMIPGNQTTFEYNTFRPKTTLYLVTPFYLGMELKSEACFVRQGLTPGTLTHFLRGDTNLDGMLNVGDAIGLLEGIFTGTIIACEDSADWNDDGALDVSDPISVLGYLFSNGPAPAAPYPNCASDPSHDQLDCNQANICQ
;
A
#
# COMPACT_ATOMS: atom_id res chain seq x y z
N MET A 1 33.44 -32.15 53.46
CA MET A 1 34.78 -31.85 54.04
C MET A 1 35.65 -31.19 52.97
N LYS A 2 36.23 -30.05 53.33
CA LYS A 2 37.41 -29.38 52.74
C LYS A 2 37.30 -28.78 51.32
N ASN A 3 37.13 -27.46 51.32
CA ASN A 3 38.02 -26.45 50.71
C ASN A 3 38.87 -26.88 49.51
N VAL A 4 38.62 -26.25 48.36
CA VAL A 4 39.69 -25.89 47.42
C VAL A 4 39.62 -24.39 47.13
N LYS A 5 40.78 -23.75 47.28
CA LYS A 5 41.02 -22.31 47.22
C LYS A 5 41.09 -21.81 45.77
N LEU A 6 40.59 -20.59 45.62
CA LEU A 6 40.85 -19.58 44.58
C LEU A 6 42.23 -19.68 43.90
N PHE A 7 42.22 -19.58 42.57
CA PHE A 7 43.24 -18.86 41.81
C PHE A 7 42.55 -17.70 41.08
N ALA A 8 43.02 -16.48 41.38
CA ALA A 8 42.57 -15.25 40.77
C ALA A 8 43.26 -15.08 39.40
N GLY A 9 42.47 -14.95 38.34
CA GLY A 9 42.88 -14.45 37.04
C GLY A 9 41.90 -13.35 36.64
N ILE A 10 42.42 -12.15 36.43
CA ILE A 10 41.68 -10.94 36.07
C ILE A 10 41.01 -11.17 34.70
N ILE A 11 39.69 -11.26 34.68
CA ILE A 11 38.89 -11.08 33.46
C ILE A 11 38.42 -9.63 33.48
N VAL A 12 38.88 -8.86 32.50
CA VAL A 12 38.33 -7.56 32.16
C VAL A 12 36.89 -7.82 31.68
N PHE A 13 35.91 -7.49 32.53
CA PHE A 13 34.53 -7.38 32.10
C PHE A 13 34.43 -6.15 31.18
N LEU A 14 34.38 -6.38 29.87
CA LEU A 14 33.76 -5.42 28.97
C LEU A 14 32.28 -5.37 29.39
N LEU A 15 31.89 -4.31 30.07
CA LEU A 15 30.48 -3.95 30.27
C LEU A 15 29.91 -3.59 28.90
N ILE A 16 29.44 -4.59 28.17
CA ILE A 16 28.50 -4.37 27.08
C ILE A 16 27.21 -3.94 27.78
N GLY A 17 26.89 -2.65 27.73
CA GLY A 17 25.62 -2.14 28.16
C GLY A 17 24.53 -2.84 27.35
N THR A 18 23.73 -3.65 28.01
CA THR A 18 22.48 -4.17 27.44
C THR A 18 21.52 -2.99 27.36
N SER A 19 21.39 -2.38 26.18
CA SER A 19 20.20 -1.61 25.86
C SER A 19 19.00 -2.55 25.98
N SER A 20 18.00 -2.13 26.74
CA SER A 20 16.73 -2.83 26.85
C SER A 20 16.02 -2.68 25.51
N LYS A 21 16.27 -3.60 24.58
CA LYS A 21 15.56 -3.67 23.30
C LYS A 21 14.10 -3.96 23.59
N VAL A 22 13.21 -3.12 23.05
CA VAL A 22 11.79 -3.48 22.93
C VAL A 22 11.75 -4.68 21.97
N GLN A 23 11.16 -5.79 22.41
CA GLN A 23 11.06 -7.06 21.65
C GLN A 23 10.38 -6.90 20.27
N SER A 24 9.74 -5.75 20.01
CA SER A 24 9.04 -5.42 18.77
C SER A 24 9.94 -4.97 17.60
N GLN A 25 11.25 -4.83 17.77
CA GLN A 25 12.21 -4.49 16.70
C GLN A 25 13.32 -5.55 16.51
N ASP A 26 13.13 -6.78 16.99
CA ASP A 26 14.12 -7.87 16.83
C ASP A 26 14.07 -8.52 15.43
N PHE A 27 14.07 -7.71 14.37
CA PHE A 27 14.14 -8.16 12.99
C PHE A 27 15.01 -7.24 12.13
N GLY A 28 15.57 -7.78 11.04
CA GLY A 28 16.35 -7.03 10.06
C GLY A 28 15.50 -6.44 8.92
N PRO A 29 16.12 -5.72 7.97
CA PRO A 29 15.43 -5.17 6.80
C PRO A 29 14.78 -6.27 5.95
N LEU A 30 13.76 -5.94 5.15
CA LEU A 30 13.08 -6.94 4.33
C LEU A 30 14.02 -7.58 3.30
N MET A 31 15.09 -6.87 2.89
CA MET A 31 16.06 -7.35 1.91
C MET A 31 16.73 -8.69 2.29
N VAL A 32 16.75 -9.07 3.57
CA VAL A 32 17.32 -10.35 4.03
C VAL A 32 16.32 -11.51 4.04
N SER A 33 15.05 -11.24 3.75
CA SER A 33 13.98 -12.26 3.69
C SER A 33 13.87 -12.85 2.30
N SER A 34 13.70 -14.17 2.20
CA SER A 34 13.44 -14.83 0.91
C SER A 34 11.95 -14.83 0.56
N THR A 35 11.65 -14.62 -0.72
CA THR A 35 10.28 -14.75 -1.25
C THR A 35 9.76 -16.18 -1.06
N PRO A 36 8.55 -16.38 -0.48
CA PRO A 36 8.05 -17.70 -0.13
C PRO A 36 7.40 -18.41 -1.32
N LEU A 37 8.19 -18.79 -2.32
CA LEU A 37 7.69 -19.58 -3.46
C LEU A 37 7.37 -21.04 -3.07
N PRO A 38 6.43 -21.70 -3.77
CA PRO A 38 6.13 -23.11 -3.55
C PRO A 38 7.31 -24.03 -3.81
N ALA A 39 7.54 -24.99 -2.90
CA ALA A 39 8.67 -25.92 -3.01
C ALA A 39 8.58 -26.86 -4.23
N ASN A 40 7.37 -27.17 -4.70
CA ASN A 40 7.12 -28.04 -5.84
C ASN A 40 6.81 -27.26 -7.14
N LEU A 41 7.13 -25.97 -7.22
CA LEU A 41 6.88 -25.15 -8.42
C LEU A 41 7.45 -25.78 -9.70
N SER A 42 8.63 -26.42 -9.61
CA SER A 42 9.31 -27.07 -10.75
C SER A 42 8.60 -28.31 -11.32
N GLU A 43 7.58 -28.83 -10.62
CA GLU A 43 6.70 -29.89 -11.14
C GLU A 43 5.79 -29.38 -12.26
N TYR A 44 5.52 -28.08 -12.31
CA TYR A 44 4.59 -27.44 -13.26
C TYR A 44 5.31 -26.44 -14.17
N VAL A 45 6.17 -25.61 -13.58
CA VAL A 45 6.95 -24.58 -14.27
C VAL A 45 8.29 -25.15 -14.70
N LEU A 46 8.53 -25.17 -16.00
CA LEU A 46 9.80 -25.58 -16.61
C LEU A 46 10.87 -24.49 -16.46
N ASN A 47 10.48 -23.23 -16.65
CA ASN A 47 11.38 -22.08 -16.61
C ASN A 47 10.71 -20.89 -15.93
N THR A 48 11.19 -20.53 -14.73
CA THR A 48 10.63 -19.44 -13.93
C THR A 48 10.75 -18.08 -14.60
N ASP A 49 11.86 -17.78 -15.30
CA ASP A 49 12.03 -16.49 -15.97
C ASP A 49 11.02 -16.33 -17.12
N LYS A 50 10.73 -17.42 -17.83
CA LYS A 50 9.68 -17.45 -18.87
C LYS A 50 8.28 -17.38 -18.28
N ALA A 51 8.05 -17.97 -17.11
CA ALA A 51 6.79 -17.83 -16.37
C ALA A 51 6.56 -16.39 -15.87
N ILE A 52 7.61 -15.70 -15.42
CA ILE A 52 7.56 -14.27 -15.05
C ILE A 52 7.19 -13.42 -16.27
N LEU A 53 7.82 -13.68 -17.42
CA LEU A 53 7.53 -12.99 -18.67
C LEU A 53 6.06 -13.18 -19.08
N LEU A 54 5.55 -14.42 -19.04
CA LEU A 54 4.14 -14.72 -19.27
C LEU A 54 3.23 -14.04 -18.25
N GLY A 55 3.58 -14.09 -16.97
CA GLY A 55 2.81 -13.49 -15.88
C GLY A 55 2.66 -11.98 -16.03
N LYS A 56 3.75 -11.27 -16.34
CA LYS A 56 3.71 -9.82 -16.59
C LYS A 56 2.84 -9.50 -17.80
N ALA A 57 2.97 -10.24 -18.89
CA ALA A 57 2.11 -10.04 -20.05
C ALA A 57 0.62 -10.26 -19.72
N LEU A 58 0.24 -11.33 -19.03
CA LEU A 58 -1.15 -11.61 -18.65
C LEU A 58 -1.71 -10.59 -17.66
N PHE A 59 -0.92 -10.16 -16.67
CA PHE A 59 -1.36 -9.20 -15.64
C PHE A 59 -1.74 -7.83 -16.24
N TRP A 60 -1.04 -7.42 -17.29
CA TRP A 60 -1.23 -6.11 -17.93
C TRP A 60 -2.11 -6.14 -19.19
N ASP A 61 -2.55 -7.32 -19.67
CA ASP A 61 -3.30 -7.42 -20.92
C ASP A 61 -4.80 -7.08 -20.77
N MET A 62 -5.21 -5.91 -21.27
CA MET A 62 -6.61 -5.45 -21.34
C MET A 62 -7.50 -6.40 -22.14
N GLN A 63 -6.93 -7.17 -23.08
CA GLN A 63 -7.67 -8.19 -23.84
C GLN A 63 -8.17 -9.33 -22.95
N ALA A 64 -7.62 -9.50 -21.74
CA ALA A 64 -8.10 -10.50 -20.79
C ALA A 64 -9.54 -10.18 -20.33
N GLY A 65 -9.92 -8.90 -20.22
CA GLY A 65 -11.28 -8.49 -19.90
C GLY A 65 -12.25 -8.76 -21.05
N SER A 66 -13.52 -9.03 -20.73
CA SER A 66 -14.56 -9.20 -21.76
C SER A 66 -14.85 -7.91 -22.53
N ASP A 67 -14.56 -6.74 -21.95
CA ASP A 67 -14.71 -5.43 -22.60
C ASP A 67 -13.49 -5.02 -23.46
N GLY A 68 -12.41 -5.82 -23.45
CA GLY A 68 -11.15 -5.47 -24.13
C GLY A 68 -10.41 -4.28 -23.53
N LEU A 69 -10.80 -3.82 -22.33
CA LEU A 69 -10.25 -2.64 -21.66
C LEU A 69 -9.79 -2.92 -20.22
N THR A 70 -10.18 -4.06 -19.65
CA THR A 70 -9.92 -4.37 -18.24
C THR A 70 -8.88 -5.48 -18.09
N ALA A 71 -7.75 -5.16 -17.46
CA ALA A 71 -6.70 -6.08 -17.03
C ALA A 71 -6.66 -6.19 -15.49
N CYS A 72 -5.83 -7.09 -14.94
CA CYS A 72 -5.51 -7.06 -13.50
C CYS A 72 -4.95 -5.69 -13.11
N ALA A 73 -4.02 -5.18 -13.93
CA ALA A 73 -3.41 -3.87 -13.74
C ALA A 73 -4.42 -2.71 -13.72
N THR A 74 -5.59 -2.81 -14.36
CA THR A 74 -6.59 -1.72 -14.37
C THR A 74 -7.07 -1.32 -12.96
N CYS A 75 -7.03 -2.26 -12.00
CA CYS A 75 -7.35 -2.00 -10.59
C CYS A 75 -6.11 -1.99 -9.67
N HIS A 76 -4.92 -2.21 -10.23
CA HIS A 76 -3.66 -2.38 -9.49
C HIS A 76 -2.50 -1.59 -10.13
N TYR A 77 -2.79 -0.48 -10.82
CA TYR A 77 -1.80 0.25 -11.63
C TYR A 77 -0.94 1.21 -10.81
N SER A 78 -1.47 1.77 -9.72
CA SER A 78 -0.82 2.85 -8.96
C SER A 78 -0.18 2.27 -7.70
N ALA A 79 1.13 1.99 -7.73
CA ALA A 79 1.81 1.29 -6.64
C ALA A 79 1.15 -0.06 -6.25
N GLY A 80 0.47 -0.70 -7.21
CA GLY A 80 -0.30 -1.92 -6.98
C GLY A 80 -1.74 -1.71 -6.52
N ALA A 81 -2.23 -0.47 -6.35
CA ALA A 81 -3.57 -0.12 -5.89
C ALA A 81 -4.38 0.68 -6.94
N ASP A 82 -5.64 0.97 -6.62
CA ASP A 82 -6.52 1.83 -7.41
C ASP A 82 -6.69 3.20 -6.73
N THR A 83 -6.01 4.21 -7.27
CA THR A 83 -6.04 5.58 -6.75
C THR A 83 -7.01 6.49 -7.52
N ARG A 84 -7.82 5.94 -8.43
CA ARG A 84 -8.84 6.72 -9.14
C ARG A 84 -9.85 7.27 -8.15
N ASN A 85 -10.38 8.46 -8.43
CA ASN A 85 -11.39 9.10 -7.58
C ASN A 85 -12.76 9.20 -8.26
N LYS A 86 -12.93 8.70 -9.48
CA LYS A 86 -14.20 8.79 -10.21
C LYS A 86 -14.81 7.41 -10.39
N ASN A 87 -16.13 7.33 -10.17
CA ASN A 87 -16.91 6.09 -10.27
C ASN A 87 -16.38 4.94 -9.38
N GLN A 88 -16.03 5.25 -8.13
CA GLN A 88 -15.50 4.25 -7.18
C GLN A 88 -16.53 3.82 -6.11
N ALA A 89 -17.68 4.49 -6.04
CA ALA A 89 -18.69 4.20 -5.03
C ALA A 89 -19.43 2.88 -5.34
N ASN A 90 -19.51 1.99 -4.36
CA ASN A 90 -20.35 0.80 -4.33
C ASN A 90 -21.45 0.99 -3.26
N PRO A 91 -22.70 0.59 -3.52
CA PRO A 91 -23.80 0.80 -2.57
C PRO A 91 -23.65 0.02 -1.24
N GLY A 92 -22.71 -0.92 -1.16
CA GLY A 92 -22.35 -1.65 0.03
C GLY A 92 -23.51 -2.42 0.66
N PHE A 93 -23.48 -2.58 1.98
CA PHE A 93 -24.48 -3.36 2.72
C PHE A 93 -25.90 -2.82 2.57
N GLY A 94 -26.06 -1.49 2.43
CA GLY A 94 -27.36 -0.84 2.27
C GLY A 94 -28.07 -1.18 0.94
N GLY A 95 -27.36 -1.77 -0.03
CA GLY A 95 -27.93 -2.18 -1.33
C GLY A 95 -28.51 -1.02 -2.15
N SER A 96 -28.21 0.22 -1.76
CA SER A 96 -28.64 1.45 -2.41
C SER A 96 -27.66 2.57 -2.08
N PHE A 97 -27.52 3.51 -3.01
CA PHE A 97 -26.74 4.71 -2.80
C PHE A 97 -27.51 5.70 -1.91
N THR A 98 -26.91 6.11 -0.79
CA THR A 98 -27.55 6.99 0.20
C THR A 98 -26.85 8.34 0.34
N ARG A 99 -25.54 8.35 0.12
CA ARG A 99 -24.62 9.47 0.29
C ARG A 99 -23.87 9.74 -1.01
N LEU A 100 -23.41 8.68 -1.65
CA LEU A 100 -22.65 8.72 -2.89
C LEU A 100 -23.55 8.39 -4.08
N ALA A 101 -22.98 8.33 -5.28
CA ALA A 101 -23.70 7.95 -6.49
C ALA A 101 -22.76 7.31 -7.53
N PRO A 102 -23.30 6.54 -8.50
CA PRO A 102 -22.55 6.12 -9.67
C PRO A 102 -21.92 7.33 -10.38
N ASN A 103 -20.75 7.12 -10.96
CA ASN A 103 -19.97 8.15 -11.67
C ASN A 103 -19.65 9.43 -10.88
N GLN A 104 -19.78 9.43 -9.55
CA GLN A 104 -19.35 10.55 -8.72
C GLN A 104 -17.82 10.69 -8.74
N THR A 105 -17.33 11.92 -8.83
CA THR A 105 -15.93 12.27 -8.53
C THR A 105 -15.81 12.57 -7.05
N LEU A 106 -15.05 11.75 -6.34
CA LEU A 106 -14.79 11.84 -4.91
C LEU A 106 -13.80 12.98 -4.61
N THR A 107 -14.03 13.60 -3.46
CA THR A 107 -13.23 14.69 -2.90
C THR A 107 -12.96 14.42 -1.42
N HIS A 108 -12.03 15.15 -0.79
CA HIS A 108 -11.80 15.05 0.66
C HIS A 108 -13.07 15.27 1.50
N SER A 109 -14.08 15.99 0.98
CA SER A 109 -15.35 16.24 1.68
C SER A 109 -16.29 15.02 1.74
N ASP A 110 -16.03 14.02 0.89
CA ASP A 110 -16.69 12.71 0.88
C ASP A 110 -16.09 11.74 1.88
N PHE A 111 -15.14 12.18 2.72
CA PHE A 111 -14.48 11.35 3.72
C PHE A 111 -14.45 12.03 5.10
N PRO A 112 -14.26 11.25 6.17
CA PRO A 112 -14.42 9.79 6.21
C PRO A 112 -15.88 9.36 5.99
N LEU A 113 -16.12 8.12 5.57
CA LEU A 113 -17.49 7.61 5.33
C LEU A 113 -18.35 7.58 6.60
N ARG A 114 -17.72 7.48 7.78
CA ARG A 114 -18.31 7.81 9.06
C ARG A 114 -17.61 9.03 9.64
N LYS A 115 -18.31 10.16 9.70
CA LYS A 115 -17.76 11.41 10.24
C LYS A 115 -18.35 11.73 11.60
N LEU A 116 -17.45 11.97 12.53
CA LEU A 116 -17.75 12.32 13.91
C LEU A 116 -17.55 13.83 14.11
N ALA A 117 -18.22 14.41 15.10
CA ALA A 117 -18.06 15.81 15.49
C ALA A 117 -16.67 16.05 16.08
N ASP A 118 -16.18 15.08 16.84
CA ASP A 118 -14.79 14.98 17.29
C ASP A 118 -14.21 13.67 16.73
N PRO A 119 -13.20 13.72 15.85
CA PRO A 119 -12.64 12.52 15.22
C PRO A 119 -11.73 11.71 16.15
N ASP A 120 -11.36 12.22 17.32
CA ASP A 120 -10.59 11.46 18.31
C ASP A 120 -11.49 10.77 19.35
N GLU A 121 -12.81 11.00 19.29
CA GLU A 121 -13.79 10.47 20.23
C GLU A 121 -14.91 9.68 19.54
N ALA A 122 -14.84 8.34 19.61
CA ALA A 122 -15.78 7.43 18.93
C ALA A 122 -17.25 7.58 19.37
N THR A 123 -17.48 8.15 20.56
CA THR A 123 -18.83 8.41 21.13
C THR A 123 -19.34 9.83 20.89
N SER A 124 -18.56 10.67 20.20
CA SER A 124 -19.01 12.02 19.85
C SER A 124 -20.17 11.99 18.84
N ALA A 125 -20.81 13.13 18.63
CA ALA A 125 -21.98 13.20 17.76
C ALA A 125 -21.63 12.76 16.33
N VAL A 126 -22.38 11.81 15.80
CA VAL A 126 -22.23 11.36 14.40
C VAL A 126 -22.79 12.43 13.48
N LEU A 127 -21.93 13.05 12.67
CA LEU A 127 -22.35 14.03 11.66
C LEU A 127 -22.99 13.33 10.47
N TRP A 128 -22.44 12.18 10.06
CA TRP A 128 -23.01 11.26 9.07
C TRP A 128 -22.32 9.90 9.11
N ASP A 129 -23.00 8.90 8.58
CA ASP A 129 -22.55 7.51 8.51
C ASP A 129 -23.06 6.89 7.20
N SER A 130 -22.16 6.30 6.43
CA SER A 130 -22.43 5.69 5.12
C SER A 130 -22.05 4.21 5.15
N THR A 131 -22.91 3.36 4.57
CA THR A 131 -22.65 1.93 4.38
C THR A 131 -22.02 1.63 3.02
N GLU A 132 -21.84 2.66 2.19
CA GLU A 132 -21.19 2.53 0.89
C GLU A 132 -19.72 2.14 1.04
N VAL A 133 -19.15 1.61 -0.03
CA VAL A 133 -17.76 1.16 -0.10
C VAL A 133 -17.07 1.91 -1.23
N ILE A 134 -15.82 2.32 -1.04
CA ILE A 134 -14.99 2.82 -2.14
C ILE A 134 -14.17 1.64 -2.67
N GLY A 135 -14.59 1.12 -3.82
CA GLY A 135 -13.99 -0.02 -4.50
C GLY A 135 -13.62 0.32 -5.93
N SER A 136 -12.89 -0.58 -6.58
CA SER A 136 -12.44 -0.41 -7.95
C SER A 136 -13.58 -0.60 -8.95
N GLN A 137 -13.55 0.19 -10.02
CA GLN A 137 -14.45 -0.03 -11.15
C GLN A 137 -13.96 -1.17 -12.04
N GLY A 138 -14.84 -2.14 -12.25
CA GLY A 138 -14.65 -3.20 -13.23
C GLY A 138 -15.39 -2.89 -14.53
N ILE A 139 -16.16 -3.84 -15.04
CA ILE A 139 -16.87 -3.71 -16.31
C ILE A 139 -18.34 -3.28 -16.12
N THR A 140 -18.97 -2.81 -17.20
CA THR A 140 -20.43 -2.67 -17.27
C THR A 140 -21.10 -4.03 -17.17
N ARG A 141 -22.32 -4.07 -16.65
CA ARG A 141 -23.05 -5.32 -16.48
C ARG A 141 -23.43 -5.93 -17.84
N GLN A 142 -22.89 -7.11 -18.13
CA GLN A 142 -23.11 -7.80 -19.39
C GLN A 142 -23.13 -9.33 -19.25
N GLU A 143 -23.77 -10.02 -20.19
CA GLU A 143 -23.79 -11.48 -20.33
C GLU A 143 -22.83 -11.92 -21.44
N PHE A 144 -22.02 -12.94 -21.18
CA PHE A 144 -21.07 -13.48 -22.15
C PHE A 144 -21.80 -14.41 -23.15
N ASN A 145 -21.71 -14.10 -24.45
CA ASN A 145 -22.27 -14.93 -25.51
C ASN A 145 -21.20 -15.87 -26.12
N GLY A 146 -19.94 -15.45 -26.14
CA GLY A 146 -18.83 -16.23 -26.67
C GLY A 146 -17.56 -15.41 -26.88
N VAL A 147 -16.45 -16.09 -27.17
CA VAL A 147 -15.25 -15.42 -27.66
C VAL A 147 -15.53 -14.92 -29.08
N ALA A 148 -15.36 -13.62 -29.32
CA ALA A 148 -15.48 -13.06 -30.66
C ALA A 148 -14.28 -13.51 -31.49
N LEU A 149 -14.49 -14.46 -32.41
CA LEU A 149 -13.47 -14.93 -33.33
C LEU A 149 -13.66 -14.25 -34.69
N GLY A 150 -12.68 -13.47 -35.12
CA GLY A 150 -12.66 -12.82 -36.43
C GLY A 150 -12.58 -13.82 -37.58
N LEU A 151 -12.71 -13.34 -38.82
CA LEU A 151 -12.77 -14.18 -40.03
C LEU A 151 -11.53 -15.07 -40.27
N ASN A 152 -10.39 -14.73 -39.64
CA ASN A 152 -9.14 -15.48 -39.73
C ASN A 152 -8.95 -16.48 -38.57
N GLY A 153 -9.92 -16.60 -37.66
CA GLY A 153 -9.84 -17.44 -36.47
C GLY A 153 -9.10 -16.80 -35.28
N GLY A 154 -8.54 -15.59 -35.43
CA GLY A 154 -7.99 -14.80 -34.32
C GLY A 154 -9.10 -14.11 -33.53
N ALA A 155 -8.95 -14.03 -32.21
CA ALA A 155 -9.95 -13.36 -31.38
C ALA A 155 -9.89 -11.83 -31.55
N GLU A 156 -11.05 -11.18 -31.48
CA GLU A 156 -11.16 -9.73 -31.34
C GLU A 156 -10.81 -9.30 -29.91
N GLU A 157 -10.58 -8.01 -29.72
CA GLU A 157 -10.10 -7.49 -28.44
C GLU A 157 -11.16 -7.58 -27.34
N ALA A 158 -12.43 -7.36 -27.68
CA ALA A 158 -13.58 -7.56 -26.80
C ALA A 158 -14.25 -8.92 -27.06
N ASP A 159 -14.87 -9.49 -26.03
CA ASP A 159 -15.71 -10.68 -26.19
C ASP A 159 -17.07 -10.32 -26.81
N ASP A 160 -17.77 -11.30 -27.40
CA ASP A 160 -19.17 -11.11 -27.78
C ASP A 160 -20.02 -11.15 -26.50
N CYS A 161 -20.51 -9.98 -26.10
CA CYS A 161 -21.33 -9.80 -24.91
C CYS A 161 -22.66 -9.09 -25.24
N SER A 162 -23.67 -9.36 -24.41
CA SER A 162 -24.94 -8.64 -24.42
C SER A 162 -25.07 -7.76 -23.18
N GLY A 163 -25.21 -6.44 -23.36
CA GLY A 163 -25.45 -5.52 -22.26
C GLY A 163 -26.74 -5.84 -21.48
N LEU A 164 -26.66 -5.84 -20.14
CA LEU A 164 -27.80 -6.11 -19.25
C LEU A 164 -28.12 -4.86 -18.42
N PRO A 165 -29.39 -4.43 -18.30
CA PRO A 165 -29.73 -3.30 -17.45
C PRO A 165 -29.22 -3.46 -16.01
N ASP A 166 -28.52 -2.44 -15.50
CA ASP A 166 -28.03 -2.41 -14.14
C ASP A 166 -28.96 -1.56 -13.26
N PRO A 167 -29.62 -2.13 -12.22
CA PRO A 167 -30.51 -1.36 -11.36
C PRO A 167 -29.78 -0.43 -10.39
N LEU A 168 -28.48 -0.63 -10.15
CA LEU A 168 -27.69 0.12 -9.17
C LEU A 168 -26.70 1.05 -9.87
N HIS A 169 -25.93 0.51 -10.81
CA HIS A 169 -24.88 1.22 -11.53
C HIS A 169 -25.43 1.75 -12.86
N ASN A 170 -26.38 2.70 -12.79
CA ASN A 170 -26.89 3.41 -13.95
C ASN A 170 -27.21 4.88 -13.65
N ILE A 171 -27.20 5.70 -14.71
CA ILE A 171 -27.63 7.10 -14.67
C ILE A 171 -28.62 7.30 -15.82
N LEU A 172 -29.87 7.60 -15.48
CA LEU A 172 -30.96 7.79 -16.45
C LEU A 172 -31.16 6.59 -17.40
N GLY A 173 -30.91 5.37 -16.89
CA GLY A 173 -31.03 4.13 -17.66
C GLY A 173 -29.83 3.80 -18.54
N LEU A 174 -28.76 4.60 -18.50
CA LEU A 174 -27.46 4.26 -19.08
C LEU A 174 -26.59 3.59 -18.02
N ASN A 175 -26.15 2.37 -18.27
CA ASN A 175 -25.28 1.65 -17.36
C ASN A 175 -23.92 2.35 -17.22
N THR A 176 -23.49 2.55 -15.99
CA THR A 176 -22.10 2.88 -15.67
C THR A 176 -21.34 1.59 -15.34
N ARG A 177 -20.01 1.64 -15.28
CA ARG A 177 -19.18 0.52 -14.80
C ARG A 177 -19.58 0.14 -13.39
N GLN A 178 -19.64 -1.16 -13.13
CA GLN A 178 -19.86 -1.71 -11.79
C GLN A 178 -18.62 -1.46 -10.93
N THR A 179 -18.81 -1.35 -9.61
CA THR A 179 -17.74 -1.15 -8.63
C THR A 179 -17.66 -2.33 -7.67
N THR A 180 -16.45 -2.73 -7.27
CA THR A 180 -16.25 -3.84 -6.34
C THR A 180 -16.78 -3.51 -4.94
N GLY A 181 -17.23 -4.53 -4.21
CA GLY A 181 -17.74 -4.38 -2.84
C GLY A 181 -16.66 -4.19 -1.78
N ARG A 182 -15.39 -4.04 -2.18
CA ARG A 182 -14.22 -3.78 -1.32
C ARG A 182 -13.19 -2.94 -2.07
N ASN A 183 -12.43 -2.16 -1.32
CA ASN A 183 -11.24 -1.49 -1.84
C ASN A 183 -10.20 -2.52 -2.29
N ALA A 184 -9.55 -2.29 -3.43
CA ALA A 184 -8.53 -3.20 -3.94
C ALA A 184 -7.23 -3.04 -3.11
N PRO A 185 -6.76 -4.10 -2.42
CA PRO A 185 -5.50 -4.02 -1.70
C PRO A 185 -4.33 -3.92 -2.68
N HIS A 186 -3.23 -3.28 -2.29
CA HIS A 186 -2.09 -3.14 -3.17
C HIS A 186 -1.36 -4.48 -3.43
N ALA A 187 -0.92 -4.71 -4.67
CA ALA A 187 -0.30 -5.98 -5.10
C ALA A 187 1.19 -6.12 -4.70
N VAL A 188 1.89 -5.01 -4.42
CA VAL A 188 3.30 -5.03 -4.02
C VAL A 188 3.47 -5.76 -2.68
N ASN A 189 4.46 -6.64 -2.58
CA ASN A 189 4.72 -7.53 -1.44
C ASN A 189 3.62 -8.56 -1.14
N ALA A 190 2.59 -8.71 -1.99
CA ALA A 190 1.48 -9.62 -1.69
C ALA A 190 1.89 -11.10 -1.64
N ILE A 191 3.01 -11.47 -2.26
CA ILE A 191 3.56 -12.85 -2.26
C ILE A 191 3.85 -13.38 -0.85
N PHE A 192 4.03 -12.50 0.13
CA PHE A 192 4.36 -12.90 1.49
C PHE A 192 3.15 -13.31 2.34
N TYR A 193 1.92 -13.04 1.91
CA TYR A 193 0.72 -13.41 2.66
C TYR A 193 0.52 -14.93 2.68
N VAL A 194 -0.02 -15.43 3.80
CA VAL A 194 -0.43 -16.83 3.93
C VAL A 194 -1.69 -17.09 3.10
N ASP A 195 -2.75 -16.31 3.33
CA ASP A 195 -3.96 -16.30 2.51
C ASP A 195 -4.17 -14.92 1.87
N ALA A 196 -4.81 -14.88 0.70
CA ALA A 196 -5.03 -13.66 -0.08
C ALA A 196 -6.52 -13.22 -0.10
N PHE A 197 -6.77 -12.00 -0.59
CA PHE A 197 -7.96 -11.16 -0.34
C PHE A 197 -8.09 -10.69 1.12
N TRP A 198 -8.92 -9.66 1.33
CA TRP A 198 -9.21 -9.10 2.66
C TRP A 198 -9.78 -10.13 3.66
N ASP A 199 -10.53 -11.12 3.20
CA ASP A 199 -11.15 -12.17 4.03
C ASP A 199 -10.40 -13.52 3.94
N GLY A 200 -9.29 -13.60 3.21
CA GLY A 200 -8.50 -14.84 3.10
C GLY A 200 -9.18 -15.96 2.32
N ARG A 201 -10.17 -15.65 1.46
CA ARG A 201 -10.88 -16.68 0.68
C ARG A 201 -10.00 -17.35 -0.38
N ALA A 202 -8.91 -16.70 -0.81
CA ALA A 202 -7.89 -17.33 -1.65
C ALA A 202 -6.85 -18.02 -0.75
N ARG A 203 -6.81 -19.35 -0.83
CA ARG A 203 -6.05 -20.20 0.10
C ARG A 203 -4.56 -20.26 -0.25
N SER A 204 -3.71 -20.42 0.77
CA SER A 204 -2.29 -20.81 0.64
C SER A 204 -2.05 -22.06 -0.21
N GLU A 205 -3.02 -22.98 -0.25
CA GLU A 205 -2.93 -24.22 -1.01
C GLU A 205 -3.60 -24.08 -2.38
N PHE A 206 -2.84 -23.83 -3.44
CA PHE A 206 -3.40 -23.72 -4.79
C PHE A 206 -3.80 -25.08 -5.37
N ASN A 207 -4.99 -25.15 -5.97
CA ASN A 207 -5.58 -26.38 -6.53
C ASN A 207 -5.64 -26.39 -8.08
N GLY A 208 -5.15 -25.34 -8.75
CA GLY A 208 -5.12 -25.23 -10.21
C GLY A 208 -6.42 -24.77 -10.88
N VAL A 209 -7.55 -24.65 -10.16
CA VAL A 209 -8.90 -24.49 -10.76
C VAL A 209 -9.69 -23.33 -10.17
N ASP A 210 -9.63 -23.12 -8.84
CA ASP A 210 -10.38 -22.06 -8.16
C ASP A 210 -9.67 -21.56 -6.88
N PRO A 211 -10.07 -20.39 -6.33
CA PRO A 211 -9.40 -19.81 -5.15
C PRO A 211 -9.51 -20.61 -3.85
N SER A 212 -10.44 -21.58 -3.76
CA SER A 212 -10.80 -22.28 -2.52
C SER A 212 -9.79 -23.33 -2.09
N GLY A 213 -8.76 -23.59 -2.91
CA GLY A 213 -7.70 -24.55 -2.60
C GLY A 213 -8.25 -25.94 -2.25
N LEU A 214 -7.77 -26.52 -1.14
CA LEU A 214 -8.25 -27.82 -0.64
C LEU A 214 -9.74 -27.82 -0.22
N GLY A 215 -10.40 -26.67 -0.19
CA GLY A 215 -11.85 -26.57 0.01
C GLY A 215 -12.68 -27.13 -1.15
N ASN A 216 -12.08 -27.24 -2.34
CA ASN A 216 -12.68 -27.94 -3.48
C ASN A 216 -11.94 -29.27 -3.75
N PRO A 217 -12.43 -30.41 -3.22
CA PRO A 217 -11.81 -31.71 -3.44
C PRO A 217 -11.97 -32.25 -4.88
N ASN A 218 -12.80 -31.60 -5.70
CA ASN A 218 -13.05 -31.99 -7.09
C ASN A 218 -12.23 -31.17 -8.10
N ALA A 219 -11.38 -30.25 -7.63
CA ALA A 219 -10.49 -29.48 -8.49
C ALA A 219 -9.45 -30.41 -9.13
N MET A 220 -9.54 -30.56 -10.45
CA MET A 220 -8.69 -31.42 -11.24
C MET A 220 -8.24 -30.69 -12.51
N VAL A 221 -6.95 -30.75 -12.79
CA VAL A 221 -6.38 -30.38 -14.10
C VAL A 221 -6.14 -31.67 -14.90
N ARG A 222 -5.63 -31.54 -16.12
CA ARG A 222 -5.28 -32.69 -16.98
C ARG A 222 -3.80 -32.75 -17.25
N LYS A 223 -3.25 -33.95 -17.32
CA LYS A 223 -1.87 -34.16 -17.78
C LYS A 223 -1.75 -35.31 -18.75
N VAL A 224 -0.77 -35.21 -19.64
CA VAL A 224 -0.29 -36.32 -20.47
C VAL A 224 0.62 -37.20 -19.62
N ASP A 225 0.27 -38.47 -19.49
CA ASP A 225 1.08 -39.46 -18.78
C ASP A 225 2.24 -40.01 -19.65
N LEU A 226 3.06 -40.88 -19.08
CA LEU A 226 4.21 -41.47 -19.76
C LEU A 226 3.84 -42.34 -20.97
N ASP A 227 2.60 -42.82 -21.03
CA ASP A 227 2.06 -43.63 -22.12
C ASP A 227 1.36 -42.77 -23.19
N GLY A 228 1.33 -41.44 -23.00
CA GLY A 228 0.67 -40.48 -23.88
C GLY A 228 -0.84 -40.32 -23.63
N ASN A 229 -1.40 -40.90 -22.58
CA ASN A 229 -2.81 -40.75 -22.24
C ASN A 229 -3.06 -39.47 -21.46
N ILE A 230 -4.22 -38.85 -21.68
CA ILE A 230 -4.63 -37.66 -20.95
C ILE A 230 -5.43 -38.10 -19.73
N THR A 231 -4.89 -37.84 -18.55
CA THR A 231 -5.47 -38.25 -17.28
C THR A 231 -5.77 -37.05 -16.40
N PRO A 232 -6.88 -37.06 -15.64
CA PRO A 232 -7.12 -36.03 -14.65
C PRO A 232 -6.13 -36.18 -13.50
N CYS A 233 -5.58 -35.07 -13.01
CA CYS A 233 -4.71 -35.02 -11.84
C CYS A 233 -5.07 -33.85 -10.93
N GLY A 234 -5.04 -34.08 -9.61
CA GLY A 234 -5.18 -33.00 -8.63
C GLY A 234 -3.88 -32.21 -8.52
N VAL A 235 -4.01 -30.91 -8.23
CA VAL A 235 -2.88 -30.03 -7.91
C VAL A 235 -2.97 -29.67 -6.43
N THR A 236 -1.84 -29.66 -5.75
CA THR A 236 -1.74 -29.08 -4.41
C THR A 236 -0.37 -28.43 -4.29
N MET A 237 -0.39 -27.12 -4.04
CA MET A 237 0.81 -26.31 -3.98
C MET A 237 0.69 -25.35 -2.79
N ASP A 238 1.50 -25.59 -1.77
CA ASP A 238 1.55 -24.71 -0.59
C ASP A 238 2.31 -23.41 -0.92
N ARG A 239 2.03 -22.35 -0.17
CA ARG A 239 2.57 -20.98 -0.36
C ARG A 239 2.22 -20.39 -1.73
N ALA A 240 1.04 -20.72 -2.25
CA ALA A 240 0.57 -20.31 -3.57
C ALA A 240 -0.72 -19.47 -3.50
N ALA A 241 -0.89 -18.67 -2.44
CA ALA A 241 -2.09 -17.84 -2.26
C ALA A 241 -2.35 -16.86 -3.41
N LEU A 242 -1.30 -16.33 -4.03
CA LEU A 242 -1.43 -15.47 -5.21
C LEU A 242 -1.86 -16.24 -6.46
N ALA A 243 -1.44 -17.50 -6.63
CA ALA A 243 -1.98 -18.33 -7.71
C ALA A 243 -3.47 -18.60 -7.49
N SER A 244 -3.88 -18.88 -6.24
CA SER A 244 -5.29 -19.00 -5.87
C SER A 244 -6.08 -17.70 -6.08
N GLN A 245 -5.50 -16.55 -5.76
CA GLN A 245 -6.17 -15.25 -5.86
C GLN A 245 -6.34 -14.80 -7.31
N SER A 246 -5.28 -14.93 -8.12
CA SER A 246 -5.24 -14.38 -9.48
C SER A 246 -6.23 -15.04 -10.44
N ILE A 247 -6.78 -16.21 -10.08
CA ILE A 247 -7.80 -16.91 -10.86
C ILE A 247 -9.25 -16.60 -10.44
N GLY A 248 -9.46 -15.67 -9.50
CA GLY A 248 -10.78 -15.18 -9.12
C GLY A 248 -11.31 -14.07 -10.04
N PRO A 249 -10.63 -12.90 -10.09
CA PRO A 249 -11.11 -11.72 -10.83
C PRO A 249 -11.37 -11.94 -12.33
N PRO A 250 -10.57 -12.73 -13.08
CA PRO A 250 -10.76 -12.88 -14.52
C PRO A 250 -12.12 -13.44 -14.93
N LEU A 251 -12.85 -14.15 -14.06
CA LEU A 251 -14.20 -14.68 -14.36
C LEU A 251 -15.33 -13.95 -13.61
N SER A 252 -15.00 -12.87 -12.90
CA SER A 252 -15.96 -12.12 -12.10
C SER A 252 -16.82 -11.20 -12.97
N GLY A 253 -18.15 -11.34 -12.82
CA GLY A 253 -19.18 -10.54 -13.47
C GLY A 253 -19.14 -9.04 -13.16
N VAL A 254 -18.43 -8.68 -12.09
CA VAL A 254 -18.26 -7.29 -11.64
C VAL A 254 -16.90 -6.76 -12.08
N GLU A 255 -15.85 -7.58 -11.97
CA GLU A 255 -14.47 -7.13 -12.16
C GLU A 255 -14.05 -7.14 -13.63
N MET A 256 -14.01 -8.30 -14.30
CA MET A 256 -13.35 -8.43 -15.62
C MET A 256 -14.17 -9.10 -16.71
N SER A 257 -15.23 -9.85 -16.39
CA SER A 257 -15.87 -10.75 -17.36
C SER A 257 -17.37 -10.61 -17.46
N GLY A 258 -17.90 -10.79 -18.68
CA GLY A 258 -19.34 -11.02 -18.85
C GLY A 258 -19.80 -12.25 -18.07
N LEU A 259 -21.02 -12.19 -17.53
CA LEU A 259 -21.59 -13.28 -16.75
C LEU A 259 -21.64 -14.57 -17.59
N GLY A 260 -21.09 -15.67 -17.05
CA GLY A 260 -21.11 -16.99 -17.68
C GLY A 260 -19.83 -17.42 -18.39
N ARG A 261 -18.86 -16.50 -18.57
CA ARG A 261 -17.54 -16.83 -19.13
C ARG A 261 -16.79 -17.82 -18.24
N ASN A 262 -16.05 -18.76 -18.84
CA ASN A 262 -15.22 -19.73 -18.11
C ASN A 262 -13.74 -19.70 -18.55
N TRP A 263 -12.90 -20.49 -17.86
CA TRP A 263 -11.46 -20.55 -18.10
C TRP A 263 -11.06 -21.07 -19.49
N ASN A 264 -11.84 -21.98 -20.07
CA ASN A 264 -11.56 -22.49 -21.41
C ASN A 264 -11.75 -21.37 -22.46
N ASP A 265 -12.79 -20.55 -22.29
CA ASP A 265 -13.05 -19.40 -23.16
C ASP A 265 -11.93 -18.35 -23.07
N LEU A 266 -11.52 -18.00 -21.85
CA LEU A 266 -10.41 -17.07 -21.65
C LEU A 266 -9.10 -17.63 -22.21
N GLY A 267 -8.79 -18.90 -21.98
CA GLY A 267 -7.62 -19.56 -22.55
C GLY A 267 -7.62 -19.55 -24.07
N LYS A 268 -8.76 -19.86 -24.67
CA LYS A 268 -8.94 -19.77 -26.13
C LYS A 268 -8.70 -18.36 -26.66
N LYS A 269 -9.26 -17.35 -26.00
CA LYS A 269 -9.04 -15.95 -26.39
C LYS A 269 -7.55 -15.61 -26.32
N MET A 270 -6.92 -15.81 -25.17
CA MET A 270 -5.52 -15.41 -24.97
C MET A 270 -4.59 -16.17 -25.91
N CYS A 271 -4.81 -17.46 -26.15
CA CYS A 271 -4.02 -18.22 -27.14
C CYS A 271 -4.22 -17.77 -28.60
N SER A 272 -5.26 -16.98 -28.89
CA SER A 272 -5.64 -16.53 -30.24
C SER A 272 -5.32 -15.06 -30.52
N VAL A 273 -4.87 -14.28 -29.52
CA VAL A 273 -4.48 -12.87 -29.68
C VAL A 273 -2.96 -12.69 -29.63
N VAL A 274 -2.49 -11.55 -30.14
CA VAL A 274 -1.12 -11.09 -29.90
C VAL A 274 -1.03 -10.56 -28.46
N PRO A 275 -0.03 -10.97 -27.67
CA PRO A 275 0.13 -10.45 -26.31
C PRO A 275 0.29 -8.94 -26.29
N LEU A 276 -0.48 -8.27 -25.43
CA LEU A 276 -0.47 -6.81 -25.23
C LEU A 276 -0.75 -6.01 -26.52
N ALA A 277 -1.55 -6.55 -27.44
CA ALA A 277 -1.82 -5.91 -28.75
C ALA A 277 -2.40 -4.50 -28.66
N LEU A 278 -3.01 -4.15 -27.52
CA LEU A 278 -3.60 -2.84 -27.28
C LEU A 278 -2.68 -1.86 -26.54
N GLN A 279 -1.48 -2.29 -26.15
CA GLN A 279 -0.58 -1.57 -25.28
C GLN A 279 0.81 -1.44 -25.90
N ALA A 280 1.41 -0.26 -25.76
CA ALA A 280 2.84 -0.11 -25.97
C ALA A 280 3.64 -0.74 -24.82
N VAL A 281 4.83 -1.26 -25.12
CA VAL A 281 5.78 -1.77 -24.12
C VAL A 281 7.10 -1.03 -24.33
N SER A 282 7.70 -0.50 -23.27
CA SER A 282 8.99 0.16 -23.39
C SER A 282 10.05 -0.85 -23.84
N PRO A 283 10.91 -0.53 -24.82
CA PRO A 283 12.07 -1.36 -25.16
C PRO A 283 13.06 -1.54 -23.99
N THR A 284 12.97 -0.67 -22.97
CA THR A 284 13.76 -0.76 -21.74
C THR A 284 12.98 -1.40 -20.58
N ASP A 285 11.77 -1.92 -20.79
CA ASP A 285 11.04 -2.70 -19.77
C ASP A 285 11.91 -3.88 -19.30
N SER A 286 11.96 -4.07 -17.98
CA SER A 286 12.90 -4.98 -17.32
C SER A 286 12.63 -6.46 -17.59
N VAL A 287 11.43 -6.82 -18.07
CA VAL A 287 10.98 -8.20 -18.30
C VAL A 287 10.54 -8.43 -19.74
N LEU A 288 9.82 -7.47 -20.33
CA LEU A 288 9.19 -7.58 -21.65
C LEU A 288 9.93 -6.82 -22.76
N GLY A 289 10.93 -5.99 -22.42
CA GLY A 289 11.59 -5.08 -23.36
C GLY A 289 12.16 -5.77 -24.60
N ASP A 290 12.77 -6.95 -24.44
CA ASP A 290 13.34 -7.75 -25.53
C ASP A 290 12.29 -8.24 -26.54
N LEU A 291 11.01 -8.30 -26.14
CA LEU A 291 9.91 -8.74 -26.99
C LEU A 291 9.07 -7.57 -27.53
N ALA A 292 9.26 -6.35 -27.03
CA ALA A 292 8.45 -5.19 -27.40
C ALA A 292 8.49 -4.95 -28.92
N ILE A 293 7.31 -4.82 -29.54
CA ILE A 293 7.20 -4.47 -30.95
C ILE A 293 7.50 -2.97 -31.11
N SER A 294 8.52 -2.64 -31.90
CA SER A 294 8.92 -1.25 -32.19
C SER A 294 8.53 -0.76 -33.60
N THR A 295 7.85 -1.60 -34.38
CA THR A 295 7.42 -1.31 -35.75
C THR A 295 5.90 -1.15 -35.83
N GLY A 296 5.39 -0.43 -36.83
CA GLY A 296 3.94 -0.24 -36.99
C GLY A 296 3.42 0.82 -36.01
N ASP A 297 2.38 0.47 -35.25
CA ASP A 297 1.84 1.30 -34.16
C ASP A 297 2.62 1.15 -32.84
N GLY A 298 3.60 0.23 -32.78
CA GLY A 298 4.49 0.04 -31.63
C GLY A 298 3.83 -0.69 -30.45
N LYS A 299 2.75 -1.44 -30.70
CA LYS A 299 2.00 -2.17 -29.68
C LYS A 299 2.22 -3.68 -29.74
N GLY A 300 2.11 -4.32 -28.59
CA GLY A 300 2.22 -5.76 -28.43
C GLY A 300 3.64 -6.32 -28.38
N LEU A 301 3.70 -7.66 -28.27
CA LEU A 301 4.94 -8.43 -28.18
C LEU A 301 5.18 -9.27 -29.43
N SER A 302 6.44 -9.41 -29.82
CA SER A 302 6.92 -10.20 -30.97
C SER A 302 6.92 -11.72 -30.71
N THR A 303 5.87 -12.22 -30.06
CA THR A 303 5.65 -13.62 -29.70
C THR A 303 4.16 -13.95 -29.66
N SER A 304 3.80 -15.16 -29.23
CA SER A 304 2.41 -15.55 -28.94
C SER A 304 2.29 -16.11 -27.52
N TYR A 305 1.08 -16.06 -26.95
CA TYR A 305 0.83 -16.70 -25.67
C TYR A 305 1.08 -18.21 -25.71
N VAL A 306 0.79 -18.88 -26.83
CA VAL A 306 1.12 -20.29 -27.03
C VAL A 306 2.63 -20.52 -26.86
N GLN A 307 3.48 -19.73 -27.52
CA GLN A 307 4.94 -19.87 -27.38
C GLN A 307 5.40 -19.56 -25.96
N MET A 308 4.87 -18.51 -25.34
CA MET A 308 5.23 -18.14 -23.96
C MET A 308 4.87 -19.24 -22.95
N ILE A 309 3.73 -19.91 -23.14
CA ILE A 309 3.32 -21.06 -22.31
C ILE A 309 4.25 -22.25 -22.54
N GLN A 310 4.58 -22.56 -23.79
CA GLN A 310 5.48 -23.67 -24.15
C GLN A 310 6.89 -23.48 -23.56
N ASP A 311 7.38 -22.24 -23.54
CA ASP A 311 8.68 -21.88 -22.97
C ASP A 311 8.68 -21.96 -21.43
N ALA A 312 7.53 -21.71 -20.79
CA ALA A 312 7.41 -21.57 -19.33
C ALA A 312 6.98 -22.87 -18.62
N PHE A 313 6.11 -23.69 -19.21
CA PHE A 313 5.44 -24.81 -18.53
C PHE A 313 5.86 -26.17 -19.04
N ARG A 314 5.79 -27.18 -18.15
CA ARG A 314 6.06 -28.58 -18.50
C ARG A 314 5.09 -29.06 -19.59
N PRO A 315 5.58 -29.77 -20.63
CA PRO A 315 4.76 -30.20 -21.77
C PRO A 315 3.61 -31.12 -21.37
N GLU A 316 3.73 -31.86 -20.26
CA GLU A 316 2.64 -32.73 -19.79
C GLU A 316 1.31 -31.97 -19.55
N PHE A 317 1.32 -30.66 -19.34
CA PHE A 317 0.13 -29.86 -19.08
C PHE A 317 -0.43 -29.11 -20.31
N TRP A 318 0.21 -29.20 -21.48
CA TRP A 318 -0.26 -28.49 -22.68
C TRP A 318 -0.05 -29.25 -24.00
N ASP A 319 0.92 -30.17 -24.07
CA ASP A 319 1.36 -30.83 -25.31
C ASP A 319 0.49 -32.02 -25.66
N SER A 320 -0.63 -31.76 -26.34
CA SER A 320 -1.51 -32.80 -26.87
C SER A 320 -2.25 -32.31 -28.12
N ASP A 321 -2.51 -33.23 -29.04
CA ASP A 321 -3.38 -32.99 -30.19
C ASP A 321 -4.86 -33.24 -29.88
N ALA A 322 -5.24 -33.62 -28.66
CA ALA A 322 -6.63 -33.87 -28.30
C ALA A 322 -7.46 -32.58 -28.24
N ILE A 323 -8.68 -32.66 -28.77
CA ILE A 323 -9.68 -31.60 -28.76
C ILE A 323 -10.75 -31.95 -27.72
N PHE A 324 -11.09 -30.98 -26.87
CA PHE A 324 -12.07 -31.08 -25.80
C PHE A 324 -13.30 -30.22 -26.06
N ASP A 325 -14.45 -30.61 -25.52
CA ASP A 325 -15.62 -29.72 -25.41
C ASP A 325 -15.57 -28.89 -24.11
N ASN A 326 -16.59 -28.06 -23.88
CA ASN A 326 -16.72 -27.24 -22.65
C ASN A 326 -16.75 -28.07 -21.35
N ASN A 327 -17.12 -29.35 -21.41
CA ASN A 327 -17.17 -30.24 -20.25
C ASN A 327 -15.83 -31.00 -20.05
N GLY A 328 -14.84 -30.71 -20.90
CA GLY A 328 -13.57 -31.44 -20.93
C GLY A 328 -13.71 -32.86 -21.51
N ALA A 329 -14.79 -33.17 -22.22
CA ALA A 329 -14.90 -34.46 -22.91
C ALA A 329 -14.02 -34.43 -24.18
N HIS A 330 -13.24 -35.50 -24.40
CA HIS A 330 -12.46 -35.65 -25.63
C HIS A 330 -13.41 -35.91 -26.82
N ILE A 331 -13.33 -35.06 -27.85
CA ILE A 331 -14.23 -35.05 -29.00
C ILE A 331 -13.52 -35.24 -30.35
N GLY A 332 -12.19 -35.26 -30.37
CA GLY A 332 -11.41 -35.44 -31.60
C GLY A 332 -9.94 -35.10 -31.38
N ASN A 333 -9.15 -35.11 -32.45
CA ASN A 333 -7.75 -34.70 -32.44
C ASN A 333 -7.50 -33.66 -33.55
N GLY A 334 -6.50 -32.80 -33.38
CA GLY A 334 -6.09 -31.75 -34.32
C GLY A 334 -6.08 -30.36 -33.69
N ILE A 335 -6.27 -29.34 -34.51
CA ILE A 335 -6.36 -27.94 -34.08
C ILE A 335 -7.84 -27.65 -33.78
N PRO A 336 -8.18 -27.09 -32.60
CA PRO A 336 -9.54 -26.64 -32.34
C PRO A 336 -9.93 -25.50 -33.29
N GLU A 337 -10.97 -25.69 -34.09
CA GLU A 337 -11.43 -24.67 -35.08
C GLU A 337 -12.73 -23.98 -34.62
N GLY A 338 -13.50 -24.62 -33.74
CA GLY A 338 -14.80 -24.13 -33.28
C GLY A 338 -14.76 -23.36 -31.95
N PRO A 339 -15.74 -22.48 -31.68
CA PRO A 339 -15.81 -21.73 -30.42
C PRO A 339 -15.99 -22.63 -29.18
N ASN A 340 -16.49 -23.85 -29.35
CA ASN A 340 -16.68 -24.84 -28.28
C ASN A 340 -15.72 -26.05 -28.34
N GLN A 341 -14.59 -25.90 -29.03
CA GLN A 341 -13.54 -26.93 -29.15
C GLN A 341 -12.25 -26.41 -28.52
N PHE A 342 -11.60 -27.15 -27.63
CA PHE A 342 -10.47 -26.63 -26.87
C PHE A 342 -9.24 -27.54 -26.89
N ALA A 343 -8.05 -26.95 -26.89
CA ALA A 343 -6.79 -27.66 -26.71
C ALA A 343 -6.56 -27.98 -25.22
N LEU A 344 -5.65 -28.92 -24.92
CA LEU A 344 -5.26 -29.23 -23.54
C LEU A 344 -4.74 -27.98 -22.79
N MET A 345 -3.99 -27.12 -23.49
CA MET A 345 -3.51 -25.84 -22.96
C MET A 345 -4.65 -24.94 -22.46
N GLU A 346 -5.75 -24.87 -23.20
CA GLU A 346 -6.91 -24.05 -22.86
C GLU A 346 -7.72 -24.68 -21.72
N GLN A 347 -7.80 -26.01 -21.67
CA GLN A 347 -8.42 -26.75 -20.56
C GLN A 347 -7.70 -26.53 -19.23
N ASN A 348 -6.37 -26.34 -19.27
CA ASN A 348 -5.54 -26.10 -18.09
C ASN A 348 -5.22 -24.61 -17.88
N PHE A 349 -5.94 -23.70 -18.55
CA PHE A 349 -5.53 -22.29 -18.57
C PHE A 349 -5.56 -21.63 -17.19
N SER A 350 -6.45 -22.05 -16.28
CA SER A 350 -6.45 -21.57 -14.88
C SER A 350 -5.15 -21.90 -14.13
N LEU A 351 -4.59 -23.10 -14.34
CA LEU A 351 -3.30 -23.51 -13.76
C LEU A 351 -2.17 -22.64 -14.31
N ILE A 352 -2.14 -22.47 -15.63
CA ILE A 352 -1.12 -21.67 -16.34
C ILE A 352 -1.18 -20.21 -15.89
N TRP A 353 -2.38 -19.61 -15.90
CA TRP A 353 -2.62 -18.25 -15.48
C TRP A 353 -2.18 -18.03 -14.03
N GLY A 354 -2.69 -18.86 -13.10
CA GLY A 354 -2.42 -18.69 -11.68
C GLY A 354 -0.93 -18.76 -11.34
N LEU A 355 -0.21 -19.73 -11.93
CA LEU A 355 1.22 -19.87 -11.70
C LEU A 355 2.04 -18.78 -12.38
N ALA A 356 1.71 -18.38 -13.61
CA ALA A 356 2.40 -17.31 -14.30
C ALA A 356 2.26 -15.98 -13.55
N VAL A 357 1.04 -15.58 -13.21
CA VAL A 357 0.76 -14.34 -12.46
C VAL A 357 1.44 -14.36 -11.09
N MET A 358 1.35 -15.46 -10.33
CA MET A 358 2.06 -15.59 -9.05
C MET A 358 3.57 -15.42 -9.21
N THR A 359 4.18 -16.02 -10.24
CA THR A 359 5.63 -15.86 -10.46
C THR A 359 6.00 -14.42 -10.79
N TYR A 360 5.19 -13.70 -11.57
CA TYR A 360 5.41 -12.27 -11.80
C TYR A 360 5.24 -11.46 -10.52
N GLU A 361 4.14 -11.63 -9.79
CA GLU A 361 3.90 -10.91 -8.53
C GLU A 361 4.95 -11.23 -7.45
N SER A 362 5.62 -12.39 -7.53
CA SER A 362 6.74 -12.74 -6.65
C SER A 362 7.97 -11.85 -6.84
N THR A 363 8.04 -11.11 -7.95
CA THR A 363 9.10 -10.13 -8.24
C THR A 363 8.80 -8.75 -7.67
N LEU A 364 7.53 -8.44 -7.38
CA LEU A 364 7.07 -7.12 -6.93
C LEU A 364 7.36 -6.91 -5.43
N VAL A 365 8.65 -6.89 -5.08
CA VAL A 365 9.13 -6.80 -3.70
C VAL A 365 9.73 -5.41 -3.42
N SER A 366 9.05 -4.65 -2.55
CA SER A 366 9.47 -3.34 -2.07
C SER A 366 10.21 -3.51 -0.75
N ASN A 367 11.54 -3.43 -0.82
CA ASN A 367 12.50 -3.75 0.26
C ASN A 367 13.66 -2.74 0.37
N GLN A 368 13.52 -1.54 -0.20
CA GLN A 368 14.51 -0.47 -0.19
C GLN A 368 13.93 0.85 0.34
N THR A 369 13.00 0.76 1.30
CA THR A 369 12.41 1.93 1.96
C THR A 369 13.44 2.65 2.85
N PRO A 370 13.25 3.93 3.19
CA PRO A 370 14.01 4.60 4.25
C PRO A 370 14.06 3.77 5.55
N PHE A 371 12.95 3.14 5.92
CA PHE A 371 12.90 2.22 7.06
C PHE A 371 13.80 0.98 6.90
N ASP A 372 13.93 0.40 5.70
CA ASP A 372 14.88 -0.71 5.46
C ASP A 372 16.33 -0.25 5.63
N GLN A 373 16.67 0.95 5.15
CA GLN A 373 18.00 1.53 5.32
C GLN A 373 18.32 1.79 6.80
N TYR A 374 17.34 2.29 7.56
CA TYR A 374 17.44 2.44 9.01
C TYR A 374 17.70 1.10 9.71
N LEU A 375 16.93 0.06 9.38
CA LEU A 375 17.15 -1.30 9.91
C LEU A 375 18.50 -1.92 9.49
N ALA A 376 19.06 -1.49 8.36
CA ALA A 376 20.38 -1.88 7.91
C ALA A 376 21.52 -1.13 8.62
N GLY A 377 21.20 -0.13 9.46
CA GLY A 377 22.15 0.63 10.27
C GLY A 377 22.41 2.06 9.79
N ASN A 378 21.71 2.54 8.75
CA ASN A 378 21.75 3.95 8.36
C ASN A 378 20.76 4.76 9.21
N GLU A 379 21.17 5.18 10.41
CA GLU A 379 20.33 5.95 11.34
C GLU A 379 19.83 7.29 10.75
N ASN A 380 20.50 7.82 9.72
CA ASN A 380 20.14 9.05 9.01
C ASN A 380 19.08 8.83 7.92
N ALA A 381 18.69 7.58 7.64
CA ALA A 381 17.63 7.30 6.67
C ALA A 381 16.24 7.77 7.13
N LEU A 382 16.05 7.99 8.43
CA LEU A 382 14.82 8.57 8.97
C LEU A 382 15.10 9.95 9.56
N THR A 383 14.21 10.90 9.31
CA THR A 383 14.18 12.20 9.99
C THR A 383 13.88 12.00 11.49
N PRO A 384 14.16 13.00 12.35
CA PRO A 384 13.79 12.92 13.77
C PRO A 384 12.28 12.70 13.96
N GLU A 385 11.44 13.37 13.17
CA GLU A 385 9.98 13.19 13.23
C GLU A 385 9.56 11.77 12.88
N GLU A 386 10.09 11.20 11.79
CA GLU A 386 9.83 9.82 11.37
C GLU A 386 10.33 8.80 12.40
N GLU A 387 11.51 9.02 12.99
CA GLU A 387 12.02 8.17 14.06
C GLU A 387 11.14 8.24 15.32
N ASN A 388 10.60 9.42 15.64
CA ASN A 388 9.66 9.56 16.74
C ASN A 388 8.33 8.84 16.44
N GLY A 389 7.80 8.99 15.23
CA GLY A 389 6.63 8.24 14.76
C GLY A 389 6.84 6.73 14.80
N MET A 390 8.03 6.27 14.40
CA MET A 390 8.45 4.87 14.51
C MET A 390 8.46 4.43 15.97
N ASP A 391 9.10 5.17 16.88
CA ASP A 391 9.11 4.81 18.30
C ASP A 391 7.68 4.74 18.88
N ALA A 392 6.83 5.71 18.53
CA ALA A 392 5.42 5.68 18.88
C ALA A 392 4.73 4.43 18.34
N PHE A 393 4.95 4.04 17.09
CA PHE A 393 4.38 2.86 16.44
C PHE A 393 4.77 1.54 17.14
N TYR A 394 6.02 1.42 17.56
CA TYR A 394 6.55 0.23 18.24
C TYR A 394 6.36 0.26 19.76
N SER A 395 5.87 1.37 20.31
CA SER A 395 5.62 1.52 21.75
C SER A 395 4.48 0.61 22.21
N GLY A 396 4.56 0.16 23.47
CA GLY A 396 3.45 -0.56 24.12
C GLY A 396 2.19 0.30 24.31
N GLY A 397 2.29 1.63 24.15
CA GLY A 397 1.18 2.56 24.33
C GLY A 397 0.23 2.62 23.13
N THR A 398 0.74 2.47 21.91
CA THR A 398 -0.07 2.51 20.67
C THR A 398 -0.45 1.12 20.17
N LYS A 399 0.42 0.12 20.42
CA LYS A 399 0.21 -1.30 20.08
C LYS A 399 0.12 -1.60 18.57
N CYS A 400 0.48 -0.66 17.69
CA CYS A 400 0.40 -0.84 16.24
C CYS A 400 1.21 -2.08 15.80
N SER A 401 2.43 -2.22 16.33
CA SER A 401 3.34 -3.31 15.99
C SER A 401 2.89 -4.71 16.45
N LYS A 402 1.80 -4.83 17.22
CA LYS A 402 1.24 -6.13 17.64
C LYS A 402 0.57 -6.86 16.48
N CYS A 403 -0.14 -6.12 15.64
CA CYS A 403 -0.74 -6.66 14.42
C CYS A 403 0.13 -6.37 13.19
N HIS A 404 0.78 -5.21 13.15
CA HIS A 404 1.69 -4.80 12.08
C HIS A 404 3.14 -5.14 12.44
N SER A 405 3.45 -6.44 12.48
CA SER A 405 4.74 -6.94 12.98
C SER A 405 5.73 -7.31 11.87
N GLY A 406 7.01 -7.36 12.25
CA GLY A 406 8.10 -7.84 11.39
C GLY A 406 8.45 -6.90 10.23
N PRO A 407 9.36 -7.34 9.33
CA PRO A 407 9.83 -6.51 8.21
C PRO A 407 8.73 -6.09 7.23
N LEU A 408 7.63 -6.84 7.17
CA LEU A 408 6.47 -6.56 6.32
C LEU A 408 5.37 -5.79 7.05
N LEU A 409 5.50 -5.52 8.34
CA LEU A 409 4.49 -4.81 9.13
C LEU A 409 3.10 -5.48 9.01
N SER A 410 3.06 -6.82 9.09
CA SER A 410 1.83 -7.60 9.01
C SER A 410 1.99 -9.00 9.62
N ALA A 411 1.09 -9.31 10.56
CA ALA A 411 0.95 -10.63 11.17
C ALA A 411 0.34 -11.70 10.23
N ALA A 412 -0.17 -11.32 9.05
CA ALA A 412 -0.80 -12.23 8.09
C ALA A 412 0.19 -12.88 7.11
N THR A 413 1.50 -12.81 7.41
CA THR A 413 2.58 -13.22 6.52
C THR A 413 3.23 -14.52 6.99
N TRP A 414 3.82 -15.28 6.06
CA TRP A 414 4.53 -16.53 6.37
C TRP A 414 5.64 -16.34 7.43
N GLY A 415 6.31 -15.20 7.41
CA GLY A 415 7.37 -14.88 8.38
C GLY A 415 6.85 -14.57 9.78
N GLN A 416 5.56 -14.23 9.93
CA GLN A 416 4.95 -13.85 11.21
C GLN A 416 3.93 -14.88 11.74
N LEU A 417 3.51 -15.86 10.94
CA LEU A 417 2.52 -16.86 11.34
C LEU A 417 2.91 -17.56 12.66
N ASN A 418 4.16 -17.98 12.78
CA ASN A 418 4.67 -18.74 13.94
C ASN A 418 5.55 -17.91 14.89
N THR A 419 5.48 -16.57 14.84
CA THR A 419 6.20 -15.69 15.77
C THR A 419 5.28 -15.19 16.87
N ASP A 420 5.78 -15.12 18.11
CA ASP A 420 5.03 -14.48 19.19
C ASP A 420 5.12 -12.96 19.06
N THR A 421 3.96 -12.34 18.94
CA THR A 421 3.78 -10.89 18.75
C THR A 421 2.72 -10.35 19.73
N ASP A 422 2.40 -11.11 20.77
CA ASP A 422 1.28 -10.91 21.71
C ASP A 422 -0.12 -10.90 21.05
N VAL A 423 -0.22 -11.49 19.85
CA VAL A 423 -1.49 -11.82 19.15
C VAL A 423 -1.56 -13.31 18.79
N GLY A 424 -0.82 -14.14 19.54
CA GLY A 424 -0.78 -15.60 19.46
C GLY A 424 0.21 -16.18 18.44
N ILE A 425 0.40 -17.50 18.49
CA ILE A 425 1.36 -18.27 17.66
C ILE A 425 0.64 -19.37 16.87
N GLY A 426 0.86 -19.39 15.55
CA GLY A 426 0.29 -20.40 14.65
C GLY A 426 -0.96 -19.88 13.92
N PRO A 427 -1.61 -20.75 13.12
CA PRO A 427 -2.74 -20.35 12.29
C PRO A 427 -4.02 -20.08 13.10
N VAL A 428 -4.23 -20.81 14.21
CA VAL A 428 -5.39 -20.65 15.08
C VAL A 428 -4.90 -20.16 16.43
N VAL A 429 -5.40 -19.02 16.87
CA VAL A 429 -4.93 -18.32 18.08
C VAL A 429 -6.08 -17.98 19.00
N ALA A 430 -5.79 -17.83 20.29
CA ALA A 430 -6.68 -17.15 21.22
C ALA A 430 -6.80 -15.67 20.83
N VAL A 431 -8.02 -15.19 20.75
CA VAL A 431 -8.35 -13.79 20.42
C VAL A 431 -9.01 -13.18 21.63
N GLU A 432 -8.27 -12.28 22.28
CA GLU A 432 -8.82 -11.47 23.36
C GLU A 432 -9.57 -10.27 22.77
N THR A 433 -10.78 -10.05 23.25
CA THR A 433 -11.65 -8.97 22.77
C THR A 433 -11.88 -7.92 23.85
N ASN A 434 -12.61 -6.85 23.54
CA ASN A 434 -12.99 -5.87 24.55
C ASN A 434 -14.14 -6.37 25.48
N ALA A 435 -14.61 -7.62 25.33
CA ALA A 435 -15.58 -8.24 26.24
C ALA A 435 -15.34 -9.73 26.48
N ASP A 436 -15.82 -10.61 25.59
CA ASP A 436 -15.72 -12.06 25.74
C ASP A 436 -14.64 -12.63 24.81
N ASP A 437 -13.64 -13.30 25.37
CA ASP A 437 -12.55 -13.89 24.59
C ASP A 437 -12.99 -15.10 23.75
N GLY A 438 -12.15 -15.50 22.81
CA GLY A 438 -12.41 -16.66 21.97
C GLY A 438 -11.19 -17.08 21.16
N PHE A 439 -11.42 -17.63 19.98
CA PHE A 439 -10.38 -18.06 19.06
C PHE A 439 -10.58 -17.48 17.66
N GLY A 440 -9.54 -17.39 16.86
CA GLY A 440 -9.62 -16.90 15.48
C GLY A 440 -8.41 -17.25 14.64
N ASP A 441 -8.42 -16.77 13.39
CA ASP A 441 -7.35 -16.96 12.42
C ASP A 441 -6.29 -15.85 12.59
N LYS A 442 -5.04 -16.20 12.88
CA LYS A 442 -3.98 -15.20 13.11
C LYS A 442 -3.77 -14.31 11.89
N GLY A 443 -3.65 -13.00 12.13
CA GLY A 443 -3.49 -12.02 11.06
C GLY A 443 -4.82 -11.58 10.43
N PHE A 444 -5.96 -12.09 10.92
CA PHE A 444 -7.29 -11.59 10.62
C PHE A 444 -7.90 -10.99 11.90
N PHE A 445 -8.10 -9.68 11.92
CA PHE A 445 -8.61 -8.99 13.11
C PHE A 445 -9.77 -8.07 12.78
N ASN A 446 -10.75 -8.00 13.68
CA ASN A 446 -11.81 -6.99 13.63
C ASN A 446 -11.35 -5.77 14.41
N ILE A 447 -11.25 -4.64 13.72
CA ILE A 447 -10.83 -3.34 14.28
C ILE A 447 -11.98 -2.34 14.38
N GLY A 448 -13.22 -2.75 14.10
CA GLY A 448 -14.40 -1.90 14.23
C GLY A 448 -14.57 -0.85 13.13
N VAL A 449 -14.21 -1.15 11.87
CA VAL A 449 -14.47 -0.28 10.70
C VAL A 449 -15.96 -0.21 10.37
N ARG A 450 -16.69 -1.32 10.49
CA ARG A 450 -18.15 -1.43 10.36
C ARG A 450 -18.69 -2.38 11.43
N PRO A 451 -19.99 -2.33 11.75
CA PRO A 451 -20.64 -3.38 12.54
C PRO A 451 -20.47 -4.75 11.86
N SER A 452 -20.17 -5.79 12.65
CA SER A 452 -19.94 -7.16 12.16
C SER A 452 -21.14 -7.75 11.40
N GLY A 453 -22.36 -7.25 11.65
CA GLY A 453 -23.57 -7.66 10.94
C GLY A 453 -23.72 -7.06 9.55
N GLU A 454 -22.93 -6.04 9.21
CA GLU A 454 -22.93 -5.39 7.89
C GLU A 454 -21.77 -5.85 7.01
N ASP A 455 -20.61 -6.16 7.61
CA ASP A 455 -19.52 -6.85 6.93
C ASP A 455 -18.95 -7.95 7.83
N ILE A 456 -19.25 -9.20 7.45
CA ILE A 456 -18.87 -10.38 8.22
C ILE A 456 -17.40 -10.78 8.02
N GLY A 457 -16.70 -10.20 7.04
CA GLY A 457 -15.28 -10.43 6.78
C GLY A 457 -14.91 -11.91 6.66
N ARG A 458 -13.86 -12.33 7.38
CA ARG A 458 -13.32 -13.69 7.41
C ARG A 458 -14.36 -14.76 7.74
N ALA A 459 -15.35 -14.46 8.58
CA ALA A 459 -16.41 -15.42 8.90
C ALA A 459 -17.24 -15.81 7.66
N GLY A 460 -17.30 -14.97 6.62
CA GLY A 460 -17.96 -15.29 5.35
C GLY A 460 -17.33 -16.44 4.56
N VAL A 461 -16.07 -16.79 4.87
CA VAL A 461 -15.38 -17.96 4.29
C VAL A 461 -15.91 -19.28 4.89
N GLY A 462 -16.58 -19.22 6.06
CA GLY A 462 -17.28 -20.35 6.66
C GLY A 462 -16.36 -21.51 7.09
N ASP A 463 -16.70 -22.72 6.66
CA ASP A 463 -16.01 -23.96 7.05
C ASP A 463 -14.57 -24.04 6.52
N GLN A 464 -14.19 -23.16 5.60
CA GLN A 464 -12.84 -23.11 5.01
C GLN A 464 -11.86 -22.23 5.79
N THR A 465 -12.31 -21.53 6.85
CA THR A 465 -11.39 -20.81 7.74
C THR A 465 -10.47 -21.77 8.51
N TRP A 466 -9.31 -21.30 8.97
CA TRP A 466 -8.36 -22.16 9.69
C TRP A 466 -8.96 -22.65 11.00
N ALA A 467 -9.60 -21.76 11.75
CA ALA A 467 -10.29 -22.11 12.97
C ALA A 467 -11.38 -23.16 12.73
N SER A 468 -12.25 -22.99 11.72
CA SER A 468 -13.27 -24.00 11.39
C SER A 468 -12.65 -25.36 11.03
N ARG A 469 -11.59 -25.38 10.21
CA ARG A 469 -10.87 -26.61 9.86
C ARG A 469 -10.26 -27.29 11.09
N PHE A 470 -9.68 -26.52 12.01
CA PHE A 470 -9.11 -27.03 13.27
C PHE A 470 -10.18 -27.74 14.12
N PHE A 471 -11.30 -27.07 14.39
CA PHE A 471 -12.37 -27.64 15.22
C PHE A 471 -13.11 -28.81 14.55
N ASN A 472 -13.09 -28.89 13.22
CA ASN A 472 -13.59 -30.04 12.46
C ASN A 472 -12.55 -31.19 12.34
N GLY A 473 -11.40 -31.10 12.99
CA GLY A 473 -10.36 -32.13 12.99
C GLY A 473 -9.54 -32.21 11.69
N SER A 474 -9.65 -31.23 10.80
CA SER A 474 -8.92 -31.16 9.52
C SER A 474 -7.55 -30.47 9.65
N THR A 475 -6.81 -30.80 10.71
CA THR A 475 -5.56 -30.10 11.08
C THR A 475 -4.43 -30.23 10.06
N SER A 476 -4.46 -31.26 9.20
CA SER A 476 -3.49 -31.45 8.11
C SER A 476 -3.63 -30.44 6.96
N SER A 477 -4.72 -29.65 6.96
CA SER A 477 -5.01 -28.62 5.95
C SER A 477 -4.76 -27.19 6.45
N LEU A 478 -4.04 -27.07 7.57
CA LEU A 478 -3.61 -25.79 8.12
C LEU A 478 -2.23 -25.43 7.56
N PRO A 479 -1.93 -24.13 7.37
CA PRO A 479 -0.66 -23.67 6.80
C PRO A 479 0.52 -23.80 7.78
N GLY A 480 0.28 -24.20 9.02
CA GLY A 480 1.32 -24.33 10.03
C GLY A 480 0.88 -25.19 11.21
N PRO A 481 1.82 -25.54 12.11
CA PRO A 481 1.50 -26.24 13.33
C PRO A 481 0.62 -25.39 14.24
N VAL A 482 -0.34 -26.02 14.93
CA VAL A 482 -1.09 -25.38 16.02
C VAL A 482 -0.26 -25.47 17.29
N HIS A 483 -0.13 -24.36 18.01
CA HIS A 483 0.70 -24.30 19.21
C HIS A 483 -0.11 -24.72 20.46
N PRO A 484 0.36 -25.72 21.24
CA PRO A 484 -0.42 -26.32 22.33
C PRO A 484 -0.45 -25.51 23.63
N ASP A 485 0.27 -24.39 23.72
CA ASP A 485 0.37 -23.56 24.93
C ASP A 485 -0.78 -22.51 25.03
N GLU A 486 -1.67 -22.43 24.03
CA GLU A 486 -2.85 -21.56 24.07
C GLU A 486 -4.12 -22.40 24.36
N ASP A 487 -4.91 -21.98 25.35
CA ASP A 487 -6.25 -22.52 25.58
C ASP A 487 -7.18 -22.04 24.44
N ILE A 488 -7.16 -22.73 23.29
CA ILE A 488 -8.02 -22.45 22.12
C ILE A 488 -9.46 -22.91 22.43
N ILE A 489 -10.16 -22.13 23.24
CA ILE A 489 -11.54 -22.36 23.68
C ILE A 489 -12.37 -21.07 23.51
N GLY A 490 -13.70 -21.20 23.50
CA GLY A 490 -14.61 -20.05 23.44
C GLY A 490 -15.30 -19.89 22.09
N ALA A 491 -15.70 -18.66 21.75
CA ALA A 491 -16.42 -18.35 20.51
C ALA A 491 -15.44 -18.08 19.35
N ASN A 492 -15.86 -18.37 18.11
CA ASN A 492 -15.10 -17.98 16.93
C ASN A 492 -15.16 -16.45 16.73
N LYS A 493 -13.99 -15.80 16.64
CA LYS A 493 -13.80 -14.35 16.52
C LYS A 493 -13.40 -13.90 15.11
N ASN A 494 -13.63 -14.74 14.10
CA ASN A 494 -13.44 -14.37 12.69
C ASN A 494 -14.52 -13.41 12.14
N ILE A 495 -15.56 -13.08 12.92
CA ILE A 495 -16.63 -12.19 12.48
C ILE A 495 -16.15 -10.72 12.39
N GLY A 496 -16.34 -10.10 11.23
CA GLY A 496 -15.84 -8.75 10.93
C GLY A 496 -14.32 -8.66 10.91
N ALA A 497 -13.62 -9.80 10.88
CA ALA A 497 -12.16 -9.84 10.87
C ALA A 497 -11.60 -9.78 9.46
N PHE A 498 -10.52 -9.02 9.27
CA PHE A 498 -9.87 -8.83 7.98
C PHE A 498 -8.36 -8.97 8.10
N LYS A 499 -7.76 -9.41 6.99
CA LYS A 499 -6.32 -9.57 6.84
C LYS A 499 -5.61 -8.27 7.17
N THR A 500 -4.67 -8.31 8.11
CA THR A 500 -3.79 -7.17 8.39
C THR A 500 -2.93 -6.87 7.15
N PRO A 501 -3.10 -5.71 6.49
CA PRO A 501 -2.29 -5.38 5.33
C PRO A 501 -0.86 -5.02 5.77
N THR A 502 0.10 -5.22 4.87
CA THR A 502 1.41 -4.57 4.99
C THR A 502 1.24 -3.05 4.91
N LEU A 503 2.09 -2.32 5.62
CA LEU A 503 2.11 -0.85 5.57
C LEU A 503 3.19 -0.31 4.63
N ARG A 504 3.87 -1.18 3.86
CA ARG A 504 4.86 -0.75 2.88
C ARG A 504 4.18 -0.03 1.72
N ASN A 505 4.70 1.14 1.35
CA ASN A 505 4.13 2.05 0.35
C ASN A 505 2.73 2.55 0.70
N VAL A 506 2.34 2.55 1.98
CA VAL A 506 0.97 2.88 2.39
C VAL A 506 0.56 4.28 1.92
N GLU A 507 1.48 5.23 1.91
CA GLU A 507 1.30 6.58 1.32
C GLU A 507 0.64 6.57 -0.07
N LEU A 508 1.00 5.60 -0.93
CA LEU A 508 0.59 5.56 -2.33
C LEU A 508 -0.70 4.75 -2.59
N THR A 509 -1.32 4.20 -1.55
CA THR A 509 -2.31 3.10 -1.68
C THR A 509 -3.69 3.42 -1.11
N GLY A 510 -3.98 4.70 -0.86
CA GLY A 510 -5.32 5.14 -0.49
C GLY A 510 -6.37 4.91 -1.61
N PRO A 511 -7.67 5.03 -1.31
CA PRO A 511 -8.25 5.22 0.02
C PRO A 511 -8.07 3.97 0.90
N PHE A 512 -8.10 4.15 2.21
CA PHE A 512 -7.65 3.15 3.18
C PHE A 512 -8.79 2.31 3.78
N MET A 513 -8.40 1.18 4.40
CA MET A 513 -9.27 0.11 4.94
C MET A 513 -9.89 -0.78 3.86
N HIS A 514 -10.43 -1.93 4.24
CA HIS A 514 -11.06 -2.88 3.30
C HIS A 514 -12.25 -2.31 2.54
N ASN A 515 -12.85 -1.23 3.04
CA ASN A 515 -13.98 -0.53 2.43
C ASN A 515 -13.62 0.86 1.87
N GLY A 516 -12.35 1.25 1.89
CA GLY A 516 -11.90 2.56 1.41
C GLY A 516 -12.53 3.72 2.18
N SER A 517 -12.74 3.59 3.50
CA SER A 517 -13.51 4.57 4.29
C SER A 517 -12.75 5.83 4.69
N GLN A 518 -11.41 5.83 4.56
CA GLN A 518 -10.54 6.95 4.92
C GLN A 518 -9.76 7.42 3.69
N ALA A 519 -9.68 8.73 3.45
CA ALA A 519 -8.92 9.30 2.34
C ALA A 519 -7.44 9.54 2.68
N THR A 520 -7.10 9.81 3.94
CA THR A 520 -5.74 10.21 4.34
C THR A 520 -5.19 9.33 5.45
N LEU A 521 -3.85 9.23 5.55
CA LEU A 521 -3.17 8.53 6.65
C LEU A 521 -3.50 9.16 8.01
N LEU A 522 -3.69 10.48 8.09
CA LEU A 522 -4.13 11.14 9.32
C LEU A 522 -5.51 10.63 9.77
N GLN A 523 -6.46 10.43 8.85
CA GLN A 523 -7.76 9.85 9.18
C GLN A 523 -7.64 8.40 9.70
N VAL A 524 -6.68 7.62 9.16
CA VAL A 524 -6.33 6.29 9.67
C VAL A 524 -5.78 6.38 11.11
N VAL A 525 -4.86 7.30 11.37
CA VAL A 525 -4.32 7.54 12.72
C VAL A 525 -5.42 7.96 13.69
N GLN A 526 -6.30 8.87 13.29
CA GLN A 526 -7.44 9.30 14.10
C GLN A 526 -8.39 8.13 14.38
N PHE A 527 -8.60 7.23 13.40
CA PHE A 527 -9.39 6.00 13.59
C PHE A 527 -8.85 5.14 14.73
N TYR A 528 -7.54 4.89 14.77
CA TYR A 528 -6.94 4.15 15.89
C TYR A 528 -6.91 4.97 17.18
N THR A 529 -6.73 6.29 17.10
CA THR A 529 -6.71 7.21 18.25
C THR A 529 -8.01 7.13 19.04
N ARG A 530 -9.16 7.07 18.36
CA ARG A 530 -10.49 6.89 18.98
C ARG A 530 -10.84 5.44 19.33
N GLY A 531 -9.93 4.50 19.04
CA GLY A 531 -10.15 3.07 19.27
C GLY A 531 -11.17 2.46 18.32
N GLY A 532 -11.21 2.89 17.05
CA GLY A 532 -12.10 2.41 16.00
C GLY A 532 -13.51 3.01 16.01
N ASP A 533 -14.20 2.92 14.87
CA ASP A 533 -15.47 3.62 14.63
C ASP A 533 -16.68 2.99 15.35
N PHE A 534 -16.71 1.66 15.44
CA PHE A 534 -17.86 0.89 15.93
C PHE A 534 -17.55 -0.01 17.13
N THR A 535 -16.39 0.17 17.74
CA THR A 535 -15.91 -0.69 18.85
C THR A 535 -16.78 -0.56 20.10
N HIS A 536 -17.29 0.64 20.39
CA HIS A 536 -18.24 0.90 21.46
C HIS A 536 -19.63 0.26 21.25
N MET A 537 -19.96 -0.15 20.01
CA MET A 537 -21.24 -0.81 19.69
C MET A 537 -21.16 -2.33 19.81
N ASN A 538 -20.03 -2.94 19.43
CA ASN A 538 -19.82 -4.39 19.44
C ASN A 538 -18.47 -4.77 20.09
N PRO A 539 -18.25 -4.48 21.38
CA PRO A 539 -16.94 -4.70 22.02
C PRO A 539 -16.51 -6.17 22.05
N GLY A 540 -17.46 -7.12 22.02
CA GLY A 540 -17.17 -8.56 22.04
C GLY A 540 -16.64 -9.15 20.73
N ASP A 541 -16.67 -8.40 19.62
CA ASP A 541 -16.13 -8.87 18.33
C ASP A 541 -14.79 -8.22 18.00
N VAL A 542 -14.45 -7.11 18.65
CA VAL A 542 -13.28 -6.28 18.33
C VAL A 542 -12.08 -6.69 19.19
N HIS A 543 -10.91 -6.75 18.58
CA HIS A 543 -9.66 -7.11 19.26
C HIS A 543 -9.32 -6.16 20.41
N LYS A 544 -8.85 -6.68 21.57
CA LYS A 544 -8.55 -5.90 22.80
C LYS A 544 -7.54 -4.77 22.64
N TYR A 545 -6.75 -4.78 21.58
CA TYR A 545 -5.74 -3.74 21.32
C TYR A 545 -6.34 -2.51 20.64
N ILE A 546 -7.58 -2.62 20.15
CA ILE A 546 -8.31 -1.52 19.54
C ILE A 546 -9.13 -0.83 20.64
N ASN A 547 -8.46 0.11 21.31
CA ASN A 547 -8.99 0.96 22.37
C ASN A 547 -8.43 2.38 22.19
N PRO A 548 -9.10 3.42 22.71
CA PRO A 548 -8.62 4.79 22.57
C PRO A 548 -7.17 4.96 23.02
N ILE A 549 -6.36 5.64 22.19
CA ILE A 549 -4.93 5.83 22.43
C ILE A 549 -4.73 7.23 23.00
N GLY A 550 -4.75 7.34 24.33
CA GLY A 550 -4.65 8.63 25.03
C GLY A 550 -3.37 9.43 24.72
N LYS A 551 -2.28 8.77 24.30
CA LYS A 551 -1.05 9.47 23.87
C LYS A 551 -1.22 10.30 22.60
N LEU A 552 -2.21 9.96 21.78
CA LEU A 552 -2.48 10.56 20.46
C LEU A 552 -3.71 11.44 20.46
N ASN A 553 -4.64 11.20 21.37
CA ASN A 553 -5.88 11.95 21.51
C ASN A 553 -5.58 13.44 21.72
N ASN A 554 -6.14 14.29 20.87
CA ASN A 554 -5.93 15.74 20.85
C ASN A 554 -4.46 16.19 20.68
N LYS A 555 -3.57 15.29 20.24
CA LYS A 555 -2.14 15.58 20.02
C LYS A 555 -1.77 15.48 18.53
N LEU A 556 -2.28 16.42 17.73
CA LEU A 556 -2.08 16.43 16.27
C LEU A 556 -0.60 16.25 15.85
N PRO A 557 0.40 16.94 16.44
CA PRO A 557 1.78 16.73 16.04
C PRO A 557 2.32 15.31 16.28
N ARG A 558 1.79 14.59 17.28
CA ARG A 558 2.11 13.16 17.46
C ARG A 558 1.45 12.29 16.40
N GLN A 559 0.21 12.63 16.04
CA GLN A 559 -0.51 11.94 14.97
C GLN A 559 0.22 12.11 13.63
N GLU A 560 0.72 13.32 13.35
CA GLU A 560 1.52 13.66 12.17
C GLU A 560 2.87 12.94 12.16
N ALA A 561 3.57 12.84 13.28
CA ALA A 561 4.82 12.06 13.35
C ALA A 561 4.62 10.58 12.97
N MET A 562 3.50 9.96 13.36
CA MET A 562 3.16 8.61 12.88
C MET A 562 2.82 8.55 11.40
N VAL A 563 2.21 9.60 10.85
CA VAL A 563 2.01 9.71 9.40
C VAL A 563 3.35 9.78 8.69
N ALA A 564 4.28 10.63 9.16
CA ALA A 564 5.63 10.72 8.62
C ALA A 564 6.35 9.37 8.63
N PHE A 565 6.27 8.62 9.74
CA PHE A 565 6.84 7.26 9.77
C PHE A 565 6.20 6.33 8.72
N MET A 566 4.88 6.40 8.53
CA MET A 566 4.20 5.58 7.52
C MET A 566 4.59 5.96 6.08
N GLU A 567 4.90 7.24 5.82
CA GLU A 567 5.42 7.74 4.55
C GLU A 567 6.87 7.25 4.30
N ALA A 568 7.69 7.16 5.36
CA ALA A 568 9.02 6.56 5.31
C ALA A 568 9.04 5.04 5.03
N LEU A 569 7.86 4.41 4.89
CA LEU A 569 7.69 3.03 4.43
C LEU A 569 7.52 2.93 2.90
N THR A 570 7.65 4.02 2.16
CA THR A 570 7.58 4.05 0.71
C THR A 570 8.94 3.76 0.08
N ASP A 571 8.96 2.84 -0.90
CA ASP A 571 10.16 2.52 -1.69
C ASP A 571 10.13 3.39 -2.94
N GLU A 572 11.19 4.18 -3.16
CA GLU A 572 11.25 5.10 -4.29
C GLU A 572 11.16 4.39 -5.65
N ARG A 573 11.55 3.09 -5.73
CA ARG A 573 11.32 2.32 -6.97
C ARG A 573 9.84 2.10 -7.26
N VAL A 574 8.99 2.03 -6.24
CA VAL A 574 7.54 1.96 -6.41
C VAL A 574 6.99 3.32 -6.81
N ARG A 575 7.41 4.40 -6.13
CA ARG A 575 6.97 5.77 -6.43
C ARG A 575 7.30 6.19 -7.85
N TRP A 576 8.47 5.81 -8.33
CA TRP A 576 8.96 6.14 -9.66
C TRP A 576 8.75 5.02 -10.69
N GLU A 577 8.07 3.92 -10.33
CA GLU A 577 7.85 2.75 -11.20
C GLU A 577 9.15 2.23 -11.86
N MET A 578 10.25 2.27 -11.12
CA MET A 578 11.52 1.67 -11.52
C MET A 578 11.45 0.15 -11.39
N ALA A 579 12.29 -0.57 -12.12
CA ALA A 579 12.34 -2.03 -12.04
C ALA A 579 12.45 -2.53 -10.59
N PRO A 580 11.66 -3.55 -10.20
CA PRO A 580 10.80 -4.39 -11.04
C PRO A 580 9.34 -3.89 -11.22
N PHE A 581 9.04 -2.63 -10.86
CA PHE A 581 7.70 -2.04 -10.90
C PHE A 581 7.38 -1.31 -12.23
N ASP A 582 8.28 -1.36 -13.19
CA ASP A 582 8.08 -0.87 -14.56
C ASP A 582 7.00 -1.68 -15.28
N HIS A 583 6.34 -1.09 -16.28
CA HIS A 583 5.15 -1.69 -16.86
C HIS A 583 4.80 -1.25 -18.30
N PRO A 584 4.00 -2.05 -19.03
CA PRO A 584 3.34 -1.66 -20.27
C PRO A 584 2.41 -0.45 -20.13
N GLU A 585 2.09 0.20 -21.24
CA GLU A 585 1.03 1.21 -21.34
C GLU A 585 -0.31 0.63 -20.87
N LEU A 586 -1.19 1.45 -20.30
CA LEU A 586 -2.53 1.04 -19.93
C LEU A 586 -3.53 2.17 -20.21
N LEU A 587 -4.62 1.85 -20.90
CA LEU A 587 -5.75 2.77 -21.06
C LEU A 587 -6.75 2.50 -19.94
N LEU A 588 -6.71 3.31 -18.89
CA LEU A 588 -7.54 3.15 -17.71
C LEU A 588 -8.92 3.78 -17.93
N PRO A 589 -10.01 3.02 -17.85
CA PRO A 589 -11.32 3.64 -17.64
C PRO A 589 -11.27 4.48 -16.35
N ASN A 590 -11.96 5.62 -16.34
CA ASN A 590 -12.03 6.58 -15.24
C ASN A 590 -13.46 7.13 -15.11
N GLY A 591 -14.41 6.23 -14.86
CA GLY A 591 -15.83 6.54 -14.94
C GLY A 591 -16.25 6.90 -16.36
N HIS A 592 -17.20 7.81 -16.47
CA HIS A 592 -17.86 8.16 -17.73
C HIS A 592 -17.87 9.67 -17.95
N PHE A 593 -17.95 10.08 -19.22
CA PHE A 593 -18.14 11.49 -19.57
C PHE A 593 -19.44 12.03 -18.95
N GLY A 594 -19.32 13.11 -18.16
CA GLY A 594 -20.43 13.71 -17.44
C GLY A 594 -20.24 13.70 -15.93
N THR A 595 -21.36 13.55 -15.21
CA THR A 595 -21.47 13.65 -13.74
C THR A 595 -22.31 12.49 -13.19
N SER A 596 -22.56 12.46 -11.89
CA SER A 596 -23.50 11.52 -11.27
C SER A 596 -24.98 11.81 -11.58
N GLN A 597 -25.30 12.90 -12.29
CA GLN A 597 -26.66 13.25 -12.69
C GLN A 597 -26.95 13.02 -14.18
N ALA A 598 -25.91 13.03 -15.02
CA ALA A 598 -26.04 12.85 -16.46
C ALA A 598 -24.72 12.34 -17.05
N VAL A 599 -24.82 11.35 -17.94
CA VAL A 599 -23.71 10.75 -18.68
C VAL A 599 -24.01 10.70 -20.17
N ALA A 600 -22.97 10.66 -21.00
CA ALA A 600 -23.11 10.45 -22.43
C ALA A 600 -23.35 8.96 -22.73
N GLU A 601 -24.20 8.65 -23.72
CA GLU A 601 -24.35 7.30 -24.27
C GLU A 601 -23.19 7.01 -25.22
N GLY A 602 -22.57 5.82 -25.13
CA GLY A 602 -21.48 5.45 -26.05
C GLY A 602 -20.55 4.33 -25.57
N GLY A 603 -21.02 3.37 -24.78
CA GLY A 603 -20.26 2.17 -24.40
C GLY A 603 -20.19 1.10 -25.49
N VAL A 604 -19.69 -0.09 -25.11
CA VAL A 604 -19.51 -1.25 -26.02
C VAL A 604 -20.88 -1.80 -26.45
N ASN A 605 -21.83 -1.85 -25.51
CA ASN A 605 -23.20 -2.30 -25.73
C ASN A 605 -24.20 -1.14 -25.78
N PRO A 606 -25.38 -1.32 -26.39
CA PRO A 606 -26.48 -0.36 -26.28
C PRO A 606 -26.85 -0.07 -24.82
N PHE A 607 -27.27 1.17 -24.54
CA PHE A 607 -27.63 1.64 -23.19
C PHE A 607 -26.48 1.67 -22.19
N GLU A 608 -25.23 1.75 -22.65
CA GLU A 608 -24.07 1.98 -21.80
C GLU A 608 -23.59 3.43 -21.89
N ALA A 609 -23.13 3.94 -20.74
CA ALA A 609 -22.47 5.21 -20.65
C ALA A 609 -21.08 5.16 -21.30
N GLN A 610 -20.71 6.21 -22.03
CA GLN A 610 -19.40 6.34 -22.66
C GLN A 610 -18.32 6.49 -21.59
N ASP A 611 -17.35 5.59 -21.57
CA ASP A 611 -16.19 5.68 -20.69
C ASP A 611 -15.37 6.95 -20.94
N ASP A 612 -14.85 7.51 -19.85
CA ASP A 612 -13.79 8.51 -19.83
C ASP A 612 -12.47 7.80 -19.48
N TYR A 613 -11.34 8.27 -19.98
CA TYR A 613 -10.08 7.50 -19.91
C TYR A 613 -8.91 8.30 -19.36
N ILE A 614 -8.01 7.62 -18.65
CA ILE A 614 -6.66 8.08 -18.31
C ILE A 614 -5.68 7.18 -19.06
N LEU A 615 -4.79 7.78 -19.85
CA LEU A 615 -3.67 7.04 -20.43
C LEU A 615 -2.53 6.98 -19.40
N LEU A 616 -2.20 5.77 -18.97
CA LEU A 616 -0.98 5.49 -18.23
C LEU A 616 0.11 5.09 -19.24
N PRO A 617 1.18 5.88 -19.40
CA PRO A 617 2.22 5.59 -20.39
C PRO A 617 2.99 4.31 -20.04
N ALA A 618 3.61 3.67 -21.04
CA ALA A 618 4.58 2.61 -20.77
C ALA A 618 5.81 3.18 -20.07
N VAL A 619 6.30 2.48 -19.05
CA VAL A 619 7.46 2.86 -18.24
C VAL A 619 8.51 1.75 -18.34
N GLY A 620 9.76 2.14 -18.61
CA GLY A 620 10.90 1.23 -18.67
C GLY A 620 11.59 1.03 -17.33
N ALA A 621 12.66 0.24 -17.30
CA ALA A 621 13.35 -0.13 -16.07
C ALA A 621 13.88 1.05 -15.23
N GLY A 622 14.22 2.19 -15.84
CA GLY A 622 14.65 3.39 -15.11
C GLY A 622 13.50 4.26 -14.58
N GLY A 623 12.24 3.87 -14.81
CA GLY A 623 11.08 4.50 -14.20
C GLY A 623 10.56 5.74 -14.94
N ARG A 624 9.63 6.42 -14.28
CA ARG A 624 8.89 7.59 -14.80
C ARG A 624 9.77 8.78 -15.18
N SER A 625 10.95 8.92 -14.59
CA SER A 625 11.90 9.98 -14.93
C SER A 625 12.40 9.85 -16.37
N GLU A 626 12.55 8.63 -16.91
CA GLU A 626 12.98 8.40 -18.30
C GLU A 626 12.01 8.98 -19.33
N ILE A 627 10.73 9.14 -18.95
CA ILE A 627 9.66 9.65 -19.81
C ILE A 627 9.17 11.05 -19.39
N ASN A 628 9.91 11.74 -18.50
CA ASN A 628 9.53 13.04 -17.92
C ASN A 628 8.12 13.04 -17.29
N HIS A 629 7.74 11.93 -16.65
CA HIS A 629 6.44 11.78 -16.01
C HIS A 629 6.58 11.99 -14.48
N PRO A 630 5.64 12.69 -13.82
CA PRO A 630 5.70 12.89 -12.37
C PRO A 630 5.55 11.57 -11.62
N PRO A 631 6.07 11.48 -10.38
CA PRO A 631 5.97 10.29 -9.54
C PRO A 631 4.51 9.88 -9.31
N VAL A 632 4.31 8.61 -8.95
CA VAL A 632 3.03 8.12 -8.43
C VAL A 632 2.63 8.96 -7.22
N LYS A 633 1.34 9.29 -7.14
CA LYS A 633 0.76 10.07 -6.05
C LYS A 633 -0.23 9.21 -5.27
N GLY A 634 -0.42 9.54 -4.00
CA GLY A 634 -1.49 8.98 -3.21
C GLY A 634 -2.87 9.49 -3.65
N PHE A 635 -3.89 8.85 -3.11
CA PHE A 635 -5.28 9.15 -3.41
C PHE A 635 -5.67 10.56 -2.94
N LEU A 636 -6.19 11.38 -3.86
CA LEU A 636 -6.57 12.78 -3.63
C LEU A 636 -5.42 13.72 -3.21
N ASP A 637 -4.17 13.34 -3.49
CA ASP A 637 -3.02 14.22 -3.28
C ASP A 637 -2.96 15.35 -4.30
N THR A 638 -2.57 16.55 -3.83
CA THR A 638 -2.42 17.73 -4.69
C THR A 638 -0.98 17.88 -5.20
N PRO A 639 -0.74 18.64 -6.30
CA PRO A 639 0.58 18.74 -6.92
C PRO A 639 1.70 19.36 -6.08
N SER A 640 1.42 19.92 -4.90
CA SER A 640 2.42 20.64 -4.10
C SER A 640 3.21 19.77 -3.11
N GLY A 641 2.93 18.46 -2.98
CA GLY A 641 3.65 17.58 -2.03
C GLY A 641 3.50 17.95 -0.55
N ALA A 642 2.96 19.13 -0.24
CA ALA A 642 2.56 19.50 1.09
C ALA A 642 1.52 18.48 1.58
N PRO A 643 1.65 17.98 2.82
CA PRO A 643 0.54 17.31 3.48
C PRO A 643 -0.68 18.18 3.24
N ALA A 644 -1.80 17.58 2.85
CA ALA A 644 -3.06 18.29 2.88
C ALA A 644 -3.13 18.89 4.29
N THR A 645 -2.91 20.22 4.40
CA THR A 645 -2.96 20.91 5.67
C THR A 645 -4.35 20.62 6.17
N SER A 646 -4.41 19.66 7.09
CA SER A 646 -5.65 19.25 7.66
C SER A 646 -6.07 20.49 8.41
N ALA A 647 -7.02 21.23 7.84
CA ALA A 647 -7.82 22.14 8.63
C ALA A 647 -8.38 21.24 9.72
N GLY A 648 -7.76 21.33 10.90
CA GLY A 648 -8.00 20.39 11.97
C GLY A 648 -9.50 20.35 12.30
N PRO A 649 -9.94 19.27 12.93
CA PRO A 649 -11.35 19.08 13.29
C PRO A 649 -11.86 20.14 14.28
N LEU A 650 -10.94 20.91 14.88
CA LEU A 650 -11.23 22.01 15.79
C LEU A 650 -11.89 23.22 15.13
N GLY A 651 -12.18 23.20 13.82
CA GLY A 651 -13.16 24.09 13.21
C GLY A 651 -13.05 25.54 13.67
N GLY A 652 -12.00 26.24 13.23
CA GLY A 652 -11.92 27.67 13.50
C GLY A 652 -10.84 28.31 12.65
N GLY A 653 -11.19 29.36 11.92
CA GLY A 653 -10.25 30.34 11.39
C GLY A 653 -9.60 31.18 12.50
N ASN A 654 -9.16 30.52 13.57
CA ASN A 654 -8.48 31.12 14.71
C ASN A 654 -6.97 31.03 14.47
N LEU A 655 -6.27 32.13 14.76
CA LEU A 655 -4.81 32.17 14.85
C LEU A 655 -4.32 31.01 15.72
N ASP A 656 -3.30 30.29 15.25
CA ASP A 656 -2.63 29.26 16.04
C ASP A 656 -2.16 29.86 17.37
N PRO A 657 -2.48 29.23 18.52
CA PRO A 657 -2.27 29.82 19.83
C PRO A 657 -0.79 30.09 20.13
N ILE A 658 0.09 29.24 19.58
CA ILE A 658 1.53 29.42 19.52
C ILE A 658 2.05 29.16 18.11
N THR A 659 3.17 29.78 17.73
CA THR A 659 3.86 29.60 16.44
C THR A 659 5.37 29.62 16.64
N GLU A 660 6.13 29.25 15.59
CA GLU A 660 7.61 29.28 15.60
C GLU A 660 8.23 28.49 16.76
N LEU A 661 7.62 27.36 17.12
CA LEU A 661 8.21 26.47 18.11
C LEU A 661 9.50 25.87 17.52
N VAL A 662 10.62 26.17 18.16
CA VAL A 662 11.93 25.60 17.84
C VAL A 662 12.51 24.95 19.07
N CYS A 663 13.25 23.85 18.90
CA CYS A 663 14.12 23.33 19.93
C CYS A 663 15.51 23.05 19.42
N PHE A 664 16.48 23.29 20.29
CA PHE A 664 17.88 23.10 19.96
C PHE A 664 18.72 22.73 21.18
N GLU A 665 19.85 22.06 20.94
CA GLU A 665 20.85 21.78 21.96
C GLU A 665 21.72 23.01 22.22
N GLN A 666 21.82 23.42 23.48
CA GLN A 666 22.69 24.50 23.95
C GLN A 666 23.30 24.10 25.29
N GLU A 667 24.64 24.14 25.39
CA GLU A 667 25.38 23.91 26.65
C GLU A 667 24.98 22.60 27.39
N GLU A 668 24.86 21.48 26.67
CA GLU A 668 24.36 20.21 27.24
C GLU A 668 22.97 20.39 27.90
N LYS A 669 22.09 21.18 27.28
CA LYS A 669 20.64 21.27 27.55
C LYS A 669 19.85 21.41 26.26
N ILE A 670 18.58 21.00 26.25
CA ILE A 670 17.67 21.33 25.16
C ILE A 670 16.87 22.58 25.54
N VAL A 671 16.86 23.57 24.66
CA VAL A 671 16.13 24.83 24.82
C VAL A 671 15.00 24.88 23.79
N LEU A 672 13.79 25.12 24.26
CA LEU A 672 12.60 25.34 23.45
C LEU A 672 12.28 26.83 23.46
N ASN A 673 11.91 27.40 22.31
CA ASN A 673 11.38 28.76 22.21
C ASN A 673 10.15 28.77 21.29
N TRP A 674 9.15 29.60 21.60
CA TRP A 674 7.96 29.78 20.76
C TRP A 674 7.37 31.18 20.91
N ASN A 675 6.51 31.58 19.98
CA ASN A 675 5.71 32.80 20.06
C ASN A 675 4.30 32.50 20.53
N ALA A 676 3.70 33.38 21.32
CA ALA A 676 2.30 33.30 21.73
C ALA A 676 1.46 34.33 20.96
N ASN A 677 0.46 33.87 20.19
CA ASN A 677 -0.40 34.74 19.38
C ASN A 677 -1.77 35.00 20.02
N THR A 678 -2.07 34.31 21.12
CA THR A 678 -3.34 34.41 21.85
C THR A 678 -3.09 34.48 23.34
N ASP A 679 -4.10 34.89 24.12
CA ASP A 679 -4.00 34.86 25.58
C ASP A 679 -3.94 33.40 26.06
N VAL A 680 -2.87 33.06 26.79
CA VAL A 680 -2.66 31.72 27.37
C VAL A 680 -2.53 31.84 28.89
N SER A 681 -3.21 30.95 29.62
CA SER A 681 -3.16 30.90 31.10
C SER A 681 -1.99 30.07 31.62
N SER A 682 -1.66 28.97 30.93
CA SER A 682 -0.53 28.09 31.22
C SER A 682 -0.18 27.27 29.98
N TYR A 683 1.05 26.74 29.93
CA TYR A 683 1.40 25.68 28.98
C TYR A 683 1.69 24.39 29.73
N ILE A 684 1.42 23.28 29.06
CA ILE A 684 1.93 21.96 29.40
C ILE A 684 3.00 21.60 28.38
N VAL A 685 4.23 21.38 28.83
CA VAL A 685 5.32 20.83 28.02
C VAL A 685 5.43 19.34 28.32
N GLU A 686 5.22 18.51 27.31
CA GLU A 686 5.45 17.08 27.38
C GLU A 686 6.78 16.75 26.69
N VAL A 687 7.69 16.12 27.43
CA VAL A 687 8.94 15.57 26.89
C VAL A 687 8.72 14.07 26.69
N ASP A 688 8.37 13.68 25.47
CA ASP A 688 8.27 12.28 25.08
C ASP A 688 9.62 11.81 24.60
N ASN A 689 10.28 11.09 25.50
CA ASN A 689 11.60 10.59 25.26
C ASN A 689 11.62 9.17 24.66
N GLY A 690 10.45 8.66 24.26
CA GLY A 690 10.29 7.34 23.67
C GLY A 690 10.57 6.15 24.58
N GLY A 691 10.25 4.96 24.06
CA GLY A 691 10.53 3.66 24.71
C GLY A 691 9.94 3.48 26.12
N ILE A 692 10.76 2.95 27.04
CA ILE A 692 10.36 2.46 28.39
C ILE A 692 10.13 3.61 29.40
N MET A 693 10.74 4.79 29.21
CA MET A 693 10.76 5.82 30.26
C MET A 693 9.56 6.79 30.26
N GLY A 694 8.59 6.58 29.36
CA GLY A 694 7.34 7.35 29.37
C GLY A 694 7.50 8.84 29.02
N VAL A 695 6.42 9.59 29.26
CA VAL A 695 6.32 11.04 29.00
C VAL A 695 6.55 11.79 30.31
N GLU A 696 7.43 12.79 30.28
CA GLU A 696 7.58 13.75 31.39
C GLU A 696 6.73 14.99 31.11
N THR A 697 5.99 15.47 32.11
CA THR A 697 5.05 16.58 31.93
C THR A 697 5.40 17.74 32.85
N PHE A 698 5.53 18.93 32.28
CA PHE A 698 5.87 20.16 32.99
C PHE A 698 4.76 21.19 32.76
N MET A 699 4.28 21.81 33.85
CA MET A 699 3.33 22.92 33.76
C MET A 699 4.09 24.23 33.95
N ILE A 700 3.98 25.13 32.98
CA ILE A 700 4.63 26.44 32.98
C ILE A 700 3.61 27.59 32.87
N PRO A 701 3.88 28.76 33.47
CA PRO A 701 3.01 29.93 33.37
C PRO A 701 2.78 30.41 31.92
N GLY A 702 1.58 30.93 31.63
CA GLY A 702 1.21 31.41 30.28
C GLY A 702 2.02 32.61 29.75
N ASN A 703 2.80 33.27 30.61
CA ASN A 703 3.72 34.34 30.23
C ASN A 703 5.15 33.86 29.91
N GLN A 704 5.43 32.56 29.99
CA GLN A 704 6.69 31.97 29.56
C GLN A 704 6.59 31.52 28.11
N THR A 705 7.67 31.77 27.36
CA THR A 705 7.79 31.42 25.93
C THR A 705 9.07 30.61 25.65
N THR A 706 9.65 30.05 26.71
CA THR A 706 10.88 29.25 26.67
C THR A 706 10.87 28.16 27.73
N PHE A 707 11.56 27.06 27.46
CA PHE A 707 11.71 25.92 28.38
C PHE A 707 13.09 25.25 28.21
N GLU A 708 13.73 24.87 29.31
CA GLU A 708 15.02 24.16 29.32
C GLU A 708 14.86 22.74 29.86
N TYR A 709 15.48 21.77 29.18
CA TYR A 709 15.51 20.37 29.60
C TYR A 709 16.95 19.84 29.68
N ASN A 710 17.34 19.30 30.83
CA ASN A 710 18.74 18.95 31.14
C ASN A 710 19.07 17.46 30.92
N THR A 711 18.12 16.65 30.45
CA THR A 711 18.33 15.20 30.31
C THR A 711 18.41 14.84 28.85
N PHE A 712 19.49 14.18 28.44
CA PHE A 712 19.74 13.78 27.06
C PHE A 712 19.52 12.31 26.85
N ARG A 713 19.11 11.95 25.63
CA ARG A 713 19.02 10.56 25.20
C ARG A 713 19.66 10.37 23.83
N PRO A 714 20.27 9.20 23.56
CA PRO A 714 20.91 8.93 22.27
C PRO A 714 19.95 8.91 21.07
N LYS A 715 18.63 8.82 21.32
CA LYS A 715 17.59 8.71 20.30
C LYS A 715 16.77 9.99 20.21
N THR A 716 15.89 10.07 19.22
CA THR A 716 15.01 11.22 19.06
C THR A 716 14.07 11.42 20.26
N THR A 717 13.99 12.67 20.72
CA THR A 717 13.07 13.16 21.75
C THR A 717 12.07 14.11 21.12
N LEU A 718 10.77 13.91 21.41
CA LEU A 718 9.70 14.83 21.07
C LEU A 718 9.45 15.79 22.22
N TYR A 719 9.36 17.08 21.90
CA TYR A 719 8.89 18.12 22.80
C TYR A 719 7.56 18.65 22.28
N LEU A 720 6.49 18.47 23.05
CA LEU A 720 5.15 18.91 22.71
C LEU A 720 4.71 20.03 23.66
N VAL A 721 4.39 21.20 23.10
CA VAL A 721 3.92 22.36 23.86
C VAL A 721 2.41 22.51 23.65
N THR A 722 1.64 22.33 24.72
CA THR A 722 0.18 22.45 24.70
C THR A 722 -0.26 23.69 25.48
N PRO A 723 -0.78 24.74 24.83
CA PRO A 723 -1.33 25.91 25.50
C PRO A 723 -2.71 25.63 26.12
N PHE A 724 -3.00 26.28 27.25
CA PHE A 724 -4.31 26.25 27.91
C PHE A 724 -4.84 27.65 28.17
N TYR A 725 -6.11 27.89 27.87
CA TYR A 725 -6.82 29.13 28.23
C TYR A 725 -8.00 28.84 29.16
N LEU A 726 -7.95 29.36 30.38
CA LEU A 726 -8.97 29.14 31.42
C LEU A 726 -9.26 27.65 31.67
N GLY A 727 -8.22 26.82 31.57
CA GLY A 727 -8.31 25.37 31.75
C GLY A 727 -8.80 24.59 30.52
N MET A 728 -9.11 25.27 29.40
CA MET A 728 -9.40 24.61 28.13
C MET A 728 -8.10 24.38 27.36
N GLU A 729 -7.90 23.16 26.88
CA GLU A 729 -6.79 22.79 26.01
C GLU A 729 -6.94 23.47 24.64
N LEU A 730 -5.85 24.01 24.11
CA LEU A 730 -5.75 24.62 22.79
C LEU A 730 -4.80 23.78 21.91
N LYS A 731 -4.76 24.08 20.60
CA LYS A 731 -3.89 23.38 19.63
C LYS A 731 -2.43 23.38 20.09
N SER A 732 -1.82 22.20 20.08
CA SER A 732 -0.42 21.99 20.45
C SER A 732 0.51 22.09 19.24
N GLU A 733 1.78 22.42 19.49
CA GLU A 733 2.87 22.39 18.50
C GLU A 733 4.01 21.51 19.04
N ALA A 734 4.80 20.94 18.14
CA ALA A 734 5.92 20.05 18.50
C ALA A 734 7.25 20.46 17.85
N CYS A 735 8.34 19.97 18.44
CA CYS A 735 9.64 19.92 17.79
C CYS A 735 10.39 18.64 18.22
N PHE A 736 11.31 18.18 17.37
CA PHE A 736 11.97 16.88 17.50
C PHE A 736 13.50 17.05 17.53
N VAL A 737 14.18 16.39 18.45
CA VAL A 737 15.65 16.48 18.59
C VAL A 737 16.29 15.11 18.72
N ARG A 738 17.28 14.81 17.87
CA ARG A 738 18.17 13.64 17.99
C ARG A 738 19.52 14.07 18.56
N GLN A 739 19.97 13.45 19.65
CA GLN A 739 21.27 13.78 20.27
C GLN A 739 22.43 13.52 19.28
N GLY A 740 23.36 14.47 19.16
CA GLY A 740 24.49 14.40 18.23
C GLY A 740 24.23 15.08 16.88
N LEU A 741 22.96 15.31 16.51
CA LEU A 741 22.60 16.41 15.62
C LEU A 741 22.67 17.69 16.46
N THR A 742 23.85 18.27 16.58
CA THR A 742 24.06 19.48 17.38
C THR A 742 23.59 20.70 16.58
N PRO A 743 22.64 21.50 17.09
CA PRO A 743 22.46 22.90 16.69
C PRO A 743 23.58 23.70 17.35
N GLY A 744 24.76 23.48 16.81
CA GLY A 744 26.04 24.08 17.17
C GLY A 744 27.04 23.93 16.01
N THR A 745 26.72 23.05 15.05
CA THR A 745 27.37 22.92 13.74
C THR A 745 26.39 22.96 12.56
N LEU A 746 25.09 23.18 12.78
CA LEU A 746 24.17 23.49 11.68
C LEU A 746 24.46 24.92 11.21
N THR A 747 24.96 25.03 9.99
CA THR A 747 25.17 26.33 9.35
C THR A 747 23.81 26.91 9.02
N HIS A 748 23.48 28.07 9.61
CA HIS A 748 22.31 28.82 9.16
C HIS A 748 22.69 29.56 7.87
N PHE A 749 21.78 29.50 6.91
CA PHE A 749 21.85 30.21 5.65
C PHE A 749 20.47 30.75 5.28
N LEU A 750 20.45 31.68 4.33
CA LEU A 750 19.23 32.13 3.67
C LEU A 750 19.16 31.43 2.32
N ARG A 751 18.18 30.55 2.09
CA ARG A 751 18.12 29.79 0.84
C ARG A 751 17.99 30.75 -0.34
N GLY A 752 18.84 30.54 -1.34
CA GLY A 752 19.00 31.40 -2.51
C GLY A 752 20.08 32.49 -2.39
N ASP A 753 20.66 32.76 -1.22
CA ASP A 753 21.78 33.71 -1.03
C ASP A 753 23.13 33.05 -1.33
N THR A 754 23.35 32.65 -2.58
CA THR A 754 24.54 31.87 -2.99
C THR A 754 25.86 32.61 -2.76
N ASN A 755 25.86 33.95 -2.80
CA ASN A 755 27.07 34.75 -2.59
C ASN A 755 27.27 35.19 -1.13
N LEU A 756 26.30 34.87 -0.26
CA LEU A 756 26.34 35.08 1.19
C LEU A 756 26.43 36.56 1.60
N ASP A 757 25.79 37.44 0.84
CA ASP A 757 25.76 38.89 1.10
C ASP A 757 24.52 39.34 1.90
N GLY A 758 23.62 38.41 2.22
CA GLY A 758 22.39 38.63 2.97
C GLY A 758 21.25 39.20 2.13
N MET A 759 21.42 39.33 0.81
CA MET A 759 20.42 39.89 -0.08
C MET A 759 20.18 39.00 -1.30
N LEU A 760 18.98 38.45 -1.42
CA LEU A 760 18.57 37.71 -2.61
C LEU A 760 18.49 38.62 -3.85
N ASN A 761 19.47 38.54 -4.74
CA ASN A 761 19.63 39.41 -5.89
C ASN A 761 20.32 38.73 -7.10
N VAL A 762 20.59 39.49 -8.17
CA VAL A 762 21.18 38.93 -9.39
C VAL A 762 22.60 38.39 -9.18
N GLY A 763 23.29 38.85 -8.13
CA GLY A 763 24.59 38.36 -7.70
C GLY A 763 24.57 36.88 -7.35
N ASP A 764 23.48 36.37 -6.79
CA ASP A 764 23.33 34.96 -6.42
C ASP A 764 23.22 34.07 -7.64
N ALA A 765 22.37 34.46 -8.61
CA ALA A 765 22.25 33.74 -9.87
C ALA A 765 23.60 33.69 -10.63
N ILE A 766 24.39 34.76 -10.58
CA ILE A 766 25.73 34.80 -11.19
C ILE A 766 26.69 33.86 -10.44
N GLY A 767 26.73 33.92 -9.11
CA GLY A 767 27.59 33.07 -8.28
C GLY A 767 27.29 31.59 -8.47
N LEU A 768 25.99 31.24 -8.57
CA LEU A 768 25.52 29.89 -8.80
C LEU A 768 25.89 29.36 -10.19
N LEU A 769 25.69 30.17 -11.25
CA LEU A 769 26.11 29.83 -12.61
C LEU A 769 27.64 29.69 -12.72
N GLU A 770 28.40 30.54 -12.04
CA GLU A 770 29.86 30.41 -11.98
C GLU A 770 30.26 29.11 -11.27
N GLY A 771 29.61 28.76 -10.16
CA GLY A 771 29.83 27.49 -9.46
C GLY A 771 29.60 26.28 -10.35
N ILE A 772 28.42 26.21 -10.99
CA ILE A 772 28.01 25.09 -11.85
C ILE A 772 28.90 24.95 -13.09
N PHE A 773 29.20 26.05 -13.79
CA PHE A 773 29.87 25.96 -15.11
C PHE A 773 31.39 26.07 -15.05
N THR A 774 31.95 26.68 -14.01
CA THR A 774 33.40 26.90 -13.89
C THR A 774 34.04 26.09 -12.78
N GLY A 775 33.24 25.42 -11.93
CA GLY A 775 33.71 24.69 -10.76
C GLY A 775 34.25 25.61 -9.68
N THR A 776 33.80 26.87 -9.65
CA THR A 776 34.09 27.78 -8.53
C THR A 776 33.42 27.20 -7.28
N ILE A 777 34.14 27.23 -6.16
CA ILE A 777 33.62 26.68 -4.90
C ILE A 777 32.41 27.50 -4.47
N ILE A 778 31.27 26.83 -4.33
CA ILE A 778 30.07 27.37 -3.70
C ILE A 778 30.26 27.23 -2.19
N ALA A 779 30.15 28.34 -1.46
CA ALA A 779 30.50 28.38 -0.04
C ALA A 779 29.47 27.70 0.87
N CYS A 780 28.22 27.60 0.40
CA CYS A 780 27.12 26.94 1.08
C CYS A 780 26.24 26.30 -0.01
N GLU A 781 26.35 24.99 -0.16
CA GLU A 781 25.66 24.23 -1.21
C GLU A 781 24.16 24.18 -0.93
N ASP A 782 23.75 24.04 0.33
CA ASP A 782 22.33 24.11 0.74
C ASP A 782 21.69 25.47 0.40
N SER A 783 22.46 26.56 0.46
CA SER A 783 21.96 27.89 0.05
C SER A 783 21.83 28.03 -1.47
N ALA A 784 22.53 27.20 -2.23
CA ALA A 784 22.55 27.22 -3.68
C ALA A 784 21.47 26.33 -4.30
N ASP A 785 20.98 25.34 -3.56
CA ASP A 785 19.84 24.50 -3.93
C ASP A 785 18.54 25.27 -3.67
N TRP A 786 17.97 25.85 -4.72
CA TRP A 786 16.80 26.74 -4.61
C TRP A 786 15.52 25.95 -4.34
N ASN A 787 15.39 24.78 -4.96
CA ASN A 787 14.19 23.96 -4.97
C ASN A 787 14.24 22.82 -3.93
N ASP A 788 15.34 22.68 -3.19
CA ASP A 788 15.57 21.73 -2.11
C ASP A 788 15.46 20.28 -2.59
N ASP A 789 16.01 20.01 -3.79
CA ASP A 789 15.98 18.68 -4.43
C ASP A 789 17.27 17.86 -4.21
N GLY A 790 18.25 18.42 -3.50
CA GLY A 790 19.51 17.80 -3.16
C GLY A 790 20.53 17.77 -4.30
N ALA A 791 20.29 18.54 -5.38
CA ALA A 791 21.20 18.64 -6.51
C ALA A 791 21.43 20.10 -6.93
N LEU A 792 22.71 20.48 -7.07
CA LEU A 792 23.07 21.78 -7.65
C LEU A 792 23.14 21.70 -9.17
N ASP A 793 22.10 22.20 -9.84
CA ASP A 793 22.04 22.21 -11.30
C ASP A 793 21.47 23.49 -11.90
N VAL A 794 21.22 23.48 -13.22
CA VAL A 794 20.78 24.69 -13.95
C VAL A 794 19.36 25.13 -13.58
N SER A 795 18.59 24.29 -12.92
CA SER A 795 17.23 24.60 -12.45
C SER A 795 17.23 25.62 -11.32
N ASP A 796 18.26 25.64 -10.47
CA ASP A 796 18.41 26.58 -9.36
C ASP A 796 18.58 28.04 -9.81
N PRO A 797 19.57 28.40 -10.67
CA PRO A 797 19.72 29.78 -11.14
C PRO A 797 18.56 30.23 -12.03
N ILE A 798 17.88 29.30 -12.73
CA ILE A 798 16.63 29.61 -13.45
C ILE A 798 15.56 30.05 -12.46
N SER A 799 15.44 29.36 -11.33
CA SER A 799 14.47 29.66 -10.27
C SER A 799 14.78 30.99 -9.57
N VAL A 800 16.06 31.29 -9.30
CA VAL A 800 16.52 32.59 -8.79
C VAL A 800 16.06 33.73 -9.71
N LEU A 801 16.37 33.63 -11.01
CA LEU A 801 16.00 34.67 -11.99
C LEU A 801 14.48 34.74 -12.20
N GLY A 802 13.78 33.61 -12.13
CA GLY A 802 12.33 33.51 -12.19
C GLY A 802 11.66 34.27 -11.04
N TYR A 803 12.15 34.10 -9.82
CA TYR A 803 11.70 34.82 -8.65
C TYR A 803 11.97 36.33 -8.76
N LEU A 804 13.18 36.73 -9.13
CA LEU A 804 13.58 38.14 -9.19
C LEU A 804 12.88 38.96 -10.29
N PHE A 805 12.59 38.34 -11.44
CA PHE A 805 12.14 39.08 -12.63
C PHE A 805 10.80 38.63 -13.21
N SER A 806 10.27 37.48 -12.79
CA SER A 806 9.10 36.85 -13.42
C SER A 806 8.00 36.40 -12.45
N ASN A 807 7.99 36.88 -11.20
CA ASN A 807 7.07 36.43 -10.14
C ASN A 807 7.07 34.90 -9.95
N GLY A 808 8.23 34.26 -10.10
CA GLY A 808 8.43 32.85 -9.78
C GLY A 808 8.22 32.55 -8.28
N PRO A 809 8.14 31.26 -7.91
CA PRO A 809 8.05 30.85 -6.51
C PRO A 809 9.27 31.32 -5.71
N ALA A 810 9.07 31.63 -4.43
CA ALA A 810 10.16 31.89 -3.48
C ALA A 810 11.05 30.64 -3.33
N PRO A 811 12.30 30.80 -2.82
CA PRO A 811 13.12 29.64 -2.45
C PRO A 811 12.37 28.73 -1.47
N ALA A 812 12.72 27.45 -1.47
CA ALA A 812 12.31 26.54 -0.41
C ALA A 812 12.79 27.05 0.96
N ALA A 813 12.26 26.48 2.05
CA ALA A 813 12.77 26.84 3.37
C ALA A 813 14.25 26.42 3.49
N PRO A 814 15.14 27.21 4.11
CA PRO A 814 14.86 28.40 4.91
C PRO A 814 14.76 29.74 4.13
N TYR A 815 13.55 30.31 4.08
CA TYR A 815 13.23 31.64 3.52
C TYR A 815 11.90 32.15 4.14
N PRO A 816 11.68 33.46 4.41
CA PRO A 816 12.56 34.63 4.17
C PRO A 816 13.59 34.86 5.27
N ASN A 817 13.58 34.03 6.31
CA ASN A 817 14.49 34.13 7.44
C ASN A 817 15.53 33.02 7.33
N CYS A 818 16.74 33.32 7.79
CA CYS A 818 17.76 32.31 7.96
C CYS A 818 17.34 31.21 8.94
N ALA A 819 17.58 29.96 8.57
CA ALA A 819 17.54 28.82 9.46
C ALA A 819 18.49 27.74 8.94
N SER A 820 18.53 26.58 9.59
CA SER A 820 19.19 25.40 9.03
C SER A 820 18.36 24.81 7.89
N ASP A 821 18.99 23.98 7.08
CA ASP A 821 18.28 23.16 6.09
C ASP A 821 17.18 22.32 6.78
N PRO A 822 15.90 22.44 6.39
CA PRO A 822 14.83 21.57 6.87
C PRO A 822 14.86 20.18 6.21
N SER A 823 15.48 20.05 5.05
CA SER A 823 15.73 18.77 4.38
C SER A 823 17.10 18.22 4.76
N HIS A 824 17.33 16.93 4.52
CA HIS A 824 18.62 16.30 4.77
C HIS A 824 19.07 15.59 3.50
N ASP A 825 20.08 16.15 2.83
CA ASP A 825 20.67 15.62 1.61
C ASP A 825 22.21 15.51 1.73
N GLN A 826 22.91 15.42 0.60
CA GLN A 826 24.38 15.33 0.55
C GLN A 826 25.07 16.68 0.40
N LEU A 827 24.30 17.75 0.16
CA LEU A 827 24.80 19.10 0.13
C LEU A 827 25.11 19.54 1.57
N ASP A 828 26.04 20.47 1.69
CA ASP A 828 26.35 21.05 2.98
C ASP A 828 26.72 22.52 2.89
N CYS A 829 26.73 23.15 4.06
CA CYS A 829 27.31 24.46 4.25
C CYS A 829 28.55 24.36 5.15
N ASN A 830 29.65 23.90 4.56
CA ASN A 830 30.94 23.65 5.21
C ASN A 830 31.68 24.88 5.80
N GLN A 831 31.11 26.08 5.75
CA GLN A 831 31.74 27.29 6.29
C GLN A 831 30.75 28.13 7.10
N ALA A 832 30.92 28.08 8.44
CA ALA A 832 30.49 29.02 9.47
C ALA A 832 29.18 29.81 9.26
N ASN A 833 28.16 29.54 10.11
CA ASN A 833 26.96 30.34 10.39
C ASN A 833 26.98 31.77 9.79
N ILE A 834 26.22 31.94 8.70
CA ILE A 834 26.43 33.04 7.75
C ILE A 834 25.40 34.16 7.93
N CYS A 835 24.48 33.97 8.88
CA CYS A 835 23.34 34.84 9.13
C CYS A 835 23.54 35.83 10.29
N GLN A 836 24.74 36.42 10.43
CA GLN A 836 25.02 37.46 11.44
C GLN A 836 24.73 38.88 10.96
#